data_AF-A0A838JH84-F1
#
_entry.id   AF-A0A838JH84-F1
#
_cell.length_a   1.000
_cell.length_b   1.000
_cell.length_c   1.000
_cell.angle_alpha   90.00
_cell.angle_beta   90.00
_cell.angle_gamma   90.00
#
_symmetry.space_group_name_H-M   'P 1'
#
loop_
_entity.id
_entity.type
_entity.pdbx_description
1 polymer ?
#
loop_
_entity_poly.entity_id
_entity_poly.type
_entity_poly.pdbx_seq_one_letter_code
_entity_poly.pdbx_strand_id
1 'polypeptide(L)'
;STVRAEPMSGSELDAAYWMENLRQPVRFAQTIEKLLSNEGEATFLELSAHPILTLAIEENLRTTGRQGQVYSSMQRDKNERGSLLTTVVGLYERNYDLQWEAIFPPDRHRCVPLPTYPWQHERFWIEAESSPQQSSSFHAKRYNSDGHPFLSEPLPLPTSPTSYSWQIQLHTEMASYLQDHRIYDLVVLPGAAYIEIALSAVKQIPEGKGKSWFIENMQFKAMLPITHNMPQQFQLIVKMEDAQRIAFQFFSLVLDGQSQASSWILHTEGTLRELVTASEEEWLFLPQVAKSFSPGSVLRYQSATFTGIRSRCQTPLSKEQYYAKLSASGLNYGARFQGIQQIWRCDGEALAKLQLASLDTTHYAVHPALLDAALQTLLATMPGFTASQEQAQATYLPVAIGDLRLYQQPTAEAWVHVAIQPSEPVQDEQQTQLTGNITVLQPDGTVALEIQGLQVQRLEAASKKQNELEQWFYSKDWELQEVPPAGRNAITASHGTQQTTWLVFSNEQRISSTLKAHIEQQGGHSILVTGGDRYKRLNTHHYQIHPAHPQDYQTLLKDACPLSAPCAGIIYLWSLSIEQPRRGIDAEVPPADLRSLLLQMRNTTLERKAIPLWGGDIYPGDDLSDRDLQRAEAVTCNSTLFLVQALAQASWRHAPRLWLVTQGVEATELSPQVRGTVQSLLWGFGLTILYEHPTLRCTCIDLSPEVSAAELRALCQACQMDEPEAHLVLRGKSRYAARLRRTEIQAPLSNTLFRVDSTYLITGGLGGLGLTVAEWMADQGAGTLILLGRTAPNEQTQVIIEKIRQSGTKVQVQQADVADTAQLASVLASIRTNLPPLRGIFHAAGVLDDVLLVNMQPRHFQRVMEAKVQGAWHLHTLTQQDPLDYFVLFSSAASLLGSPGQGNYAAANAFLDALAFLRQGQELPALSINWGPWSDVGLAISGEKRGKRLAQMGIGGISSSQGVEALGRLLSQEEAPVQVGVLPLNLRQWRQSYPSIAGLPFFANAQEDKTAEQAQQAISMHEQLAEADPTRQQTLLEDFLRQQIAQVLRMVPSKIDRHTSFRILGLESLVAVELRNRLENNLGVALPVTIVWTYPTVQTLAEYLLIKLTSELVEEETTAEIEEAQAQHSDNQQLRESTDASNMEHLTDEEISQLLIEELQDIQDTLLD
;
A
#
# COMPACT_ATOMS: atom_id res chain seq x y z
N SER A 1 65.17 -25.49 -15.55
CA SER A 1 65.61 -25.22 -16.92
C SER A 1 64.74 -25.97 -17.91
N THR A 2 64.29 -25.31 -18.98
CA THR A 2 63.52 -25.94 -20.05
C THR A 2 64.39 -26.70 -21.07
N VAL A 3 65.71 -26.57 -21.03
CA VAL A 3 66.61 -27.32 -21.92
C VAL A 3 67.11 -28.60 -21.26
N ARG A 4 67.35 -28.58 -19.94
CA ARG A 4 67.72 -29.77 -19.16
C ARG A 4 66.53 -30.50 -18.54
N ALA A 5 65.34 -29.87 -18.48
CA ALA A 5 64.13 -30.40 -17.84
C ALA A 5 64.34 -30.78 -16.35
N GLU A 6 65.15 -30.00 -15.63
CA GLU A 6 65.41 -30.18 -14.19
C GLU A 6 65.38 -28.83 -13.45
N PRO A 7 65.08 -28.81 -12.14
CA PRO A 7 65.18 -27.61 -11.30
C PRO A 7 66.62 -27.10 -11.28
N MET A 8 66.80 -25.78 -11.37
CA MET A 8 68.13 -25.16 -11.28
C MET A 8 68.07 -23.98 -10.33
N SER A 9 69.14 -23.79 -9.57
CA SER A 9 69.22 -22.78 -8.49
C SER A 9 69.55 -21.37 -8.98
N GLY A 10 69.93 -21.23 -10.26
CA GLY A 10 70.23 -19.95 -10.91
C GLY A 10 71.72 -19.61 -10.96
N SER A 11 72.51 -19.99 -9.95
CA SER A 11 73.98 -19.80 -9.93
C SER A 11 74.71 -20.62 -11.01
N GLU A 12 74.04 -21.66 -11.51
CA GLU A 12 74.51 -22.58 -12.56
C GLU A 12 74.21 -22.05 -13.99
N LEU A 13 73.56 -20.88 -14.12
CA LEU A 13 73.22 -20.26 -15.41
C LEU A 13 74.40 -19.46 -15.97
N ASP A 14 75.56 -20.10 -16.06
CA ASP A 14 76.78 -19.49 -16.57
C ASP A 14 76.80 -19.43 -18.12
N ALA A 15 77.89 -18.89 -18.68
CA ALA A 15 78.06 -18.79 -20.12
C ALA A 15 77.99 -20.17 -20.83
N ALA A 16 78.41 -21.25 -20.17
CA ALA A 16 78.34 -22.60 -20.73
C ALA A 16 76.89 -23.10 -20.79
N TYR A 17 76.08 -22.84 -19.76
CA TYR A 17 74.65 -23.13 -19.79
C TYR A 17 73.94 -22.39 -20.94
N TRP A 18 74.22 -21.10 -21.15
CA TRP A 18 73.58 -20.35 -22.23
C TRP A 18 74.04 -20.79 -23.62
N MET A 19 75.31 -21.20 -23.78
CA MET A 19 75.79 -21.85 -25.00
C MET A 19 75.05 -23.17 -25.26
N GLU A 20 74.80 -23.97 -24.23
CA GLU A 20 74.03 -25.20 -24.35
C GLU A 20 72.55 -24.92 -24.66
N ASN A 21 71.97 -23.90 -24.03
CA ASN A 21 70.59 -23.47 -24.25
C ASN A 21 70.33 -23.07 -25.71
N LEU A 22 71.29 -22.40 -26.34
CA LEU A 22 71.21 -22.01 -27.76
C LEU A 22 71.37 -23.19 -28.73
N ARG A 23 72.00 -24.29 -28.30
CA ARG A 23 72.35 -25.43 -29.17
C ARG A 23 71.47 -26.65 -28.99
N GLN A 24 70.80 -26.77 -27.85
CA GLN A 24 69.98 -27.91 -27.49
C GLN A 24 68.49 -27.56 -27.57
N PRO A 25 67.61 -28.53 -27.92
CA PRO A 25 66.19 -28.27 -28.05
C PRO A 25 65.55 -27.93 -26.70
N VAL A 26 64.61 -26.98 -26.73
CA VAL A 26 63.77 -26.62 -25.58
C VAL A 26 62.74 -27.73 -25.33
N ARG A 27 62.86 -28.39 -24.20
CA ARG A 27 62.01 -29.48 -23.72
C ARG A 27 60.88 -28.94 -22.85
N PHE A 28 60.08 -28.03 -23.40
CA PHE A 28 59.07 -27.29 -22.63
C PHE A 28 57.97 -28.21 -22.06
N ALA A 29 57.32 -29.02 -22.89
CA ALA A 29 56.25 -29.93 -22.46
C ALA A 29 56.74 -30.90 -21.36
N GLN A 30 57.88 -31.54 -21.59
CA GLN A 30 58.49 -32.44 -20.59
C GLN A 30 58.84 -31.72 -19.28
N THR A 31 59.21 -30.44 -19.35
CA THR A 31 59.49 -29.63 -18.15
C THR A 31 58.22 -29.32 -17.39
N ILE A 32 57.13 -28.94 -18.07
CA ILE A 32 55.82 -28.70 -17.44
C ILE A 32 55.28 -30.00 -16.84
N GLU A 33 55.31 -31.12 -17.57
CA GLU A 33 54.91 -32.44 -17.05
C GLU A 33 55.68 -32.82 -15.78
N LYS A 34 56.99 -32.58 -15.74
CA LYS A 34 57.81 -32.87 -14.56
C LYS A 34 57.47 -31.94 -13.39
N LEU A 35 57.15 -30.66 -13.64
CA LEU A 35 56.65 -29.75 -12.60
C LEU A 35 55.27 -30.17 -12.08
N LEU A 36 54.45 -30.79 -12.93
CA LEU A 36 53.14 -31.37 -12.58
C LEU A 36 53.23 -32.74 -11.89
N SER A 37 54.42 -33.33 -11.76
CA SER A 37 54.58 -34.67 -11.18
C SER A 37 54.42 -34.73 -9.66
N ASN A 38 54.44 -33.59 -8.98
CA ASN A 38 54.19 -33.50 -7.53
C ASN A 38 52.68 -33.56 -7.22
N GLU A 39 52.30 -34.15 -6.08
CA GLU A 39 50.88 -34.20 -5.65
C GLU A 39 50.40 -32.81 -5.19
N GLY A 40 49.54 -32.17 -5.98
CA GLY A 40 48.93 -30.88 -5.69
C GLY A 40 48.40 -30.16 -6.94
N GLU A 41 47.58 -29.13 -6.75
CA GLU A 41 47.15 -28.22 -7.82
C GLU A 41 48.33 -27.28 -8.16
N ALA A 42 48.73 -27.22 -9.43
CA ALA A 42 49.87 -26.43 -9.85
C ALA A 42 49.45 -25.03 -10.30
N THR A 43 50.09 -24.00 -9.73
CA THR A 43 49.92 -22.60 -10.15
C THR A 43 51.16 -22.13 -10.88
N PHE A 44 50.98 -21.63 -12.10
CA PHE A 44 52.04 -21.03 -12.90
C PHE A 44 51.84 -19.52 -12.97
N LEU A 45 52.92 -18.76 -12.80
CA LEU A 45 52.95 -17.33 -13.06
C LEU A 45 53.96 -17.04 -14.16
N GLU A 46 53.48 -16.57 -15.31
CA GLU A 46 54.31 -16.09 -16.39
C GLU A 46 54.72 -14.63 -16.12
N LEU A 47 56.01 -14.41 -15.90
CA LEU A 47 56.60 -13.07 -15.78
C LEU A 47 57.00 -12.56 -17.16
N SER A 48 56.09 -11.83 -17.80
CA SER A 48 56.30 -11.24 -19.12
C SER A 48 55.49 -9.94 -19.28
N ALA A 49 55.89 -9.11 -20.25
CA ALA A 49 55.14 -7.91 -20.62
C ALA A 49 53.83 -8.22 -21.39
N HIS A 50 53.74 -9.44 -21.93
CA HIS A 50 52.54 -9.98 -22.54
C HIS A 50 52.63 -11.52 -22.52
N PRO A 51 51.58 -12.23 -22.10
CA PRO A 51 51.66 -13.67 -21.92
C PRO A 51 51.72 -14.39 -23.27
N ILE A 52 52.79 -15.15 -23.49
CA ILE A 52 52.96 -15.99 -24.68
C ILE A 52 53.07 -17.48 -24.33
N LEU A 53 53.37 -17.81 -23.07
CA LEU A 53 53.51 -19.19 -22.60
C LEU A 53 52.24 -19.72 -21.94
N THR A 54 51.35 -18.83 -21.52
CA THR A 54 50.11 -19.16 -20.81
C THR A 54 49.29 -20.22 -21.54
N LEU A 55 49.00 -20.01 -22.83
CA LEU A 55 48.25 -20.98 -23.65
C LEU A 55 48.95 -22.34 -23.74
N ALA A 56 50.27 -22.36 -23.90
CA ALA A 56 51.04 -23.60 -24.00
C ALA A 56 51.03 -24.38 -22.68
N ILE A 57 51.07 -23.70 -21.53
CA ILE A 57 50.98 -24.33 -20.21
C ILE A 57 49.58 -24.90 -19.97
N GLU A 58 48.53 -24.13 -20.32
CA GLU A 58 47.15 -24.61 -20.23
C GLU A 58 46.88 -25.83 -21.11
N GLU A 59 47.44 -25.86 -22.32
CA GLU A 59 47.30 -27.02 -23.21
C GLU A 59 47.99 -28.27 -22.65
N ASN A 60 49.14 -28.11 -21.99
CA ASN A 60 49.80 -29.21 -21.27
C ASN A 60 48.98 -29.70 -20.08
N LEU A 61 48.36 -28.79 -19.32
CA LEU A 61 47.44 -29.14 -18.22
C LEU A 61 46.24 -29.97 -18.73
N ARG A 62 45.61 -29.52 -19.83
CA ARG A 62 44.50 -30.24 -20.46
C ARG A 62 44.92 -31.62 -20.97
N THR A 63 46.07 -31.71 -21.65
CA THR A 63 46.58 -32.97 -22.23
C THR A 63 46.95 -34.00 -21.18
N THR A 64 47.48 -33.55 -20.04
CA THR A 64 47.85 -34.42 -18.91
C THR A 64 46.68 -34.72 -17.96
N GLY A 65 45.52 -34.07 -18.17
CA GLY A 65 44.33 -34.20 -17.32
C GLY A 65 44.50 -33.65 -15.90
N ARG A 66 45.51 -32.80 -15.68
CA ARG A 66 45.84 -32.24 -14.36
C ARG A 66 45.13 -30.90 -14.17
N GLN A 67 44.64 -30.67 -12.95
CA GLN A 67 44.06 -29.39 -12.53
C GLN A 67 45.20 -28.41 -12.17
N GLY A 68 45.12 -27.20 -12.69
CA GLY A 68 46.09 -26.12 -12.45
C GLY A 68 45.64 -24.81 -13.06
N GLN A 69 46.24 -23.70 -12.62
CA GLN A 69 45.94 -22.37 -13.15
C GLN A 69 47.20 -21.62 -13.56
N VAL A 70 47.02 -20.74 -14.54
CA VAL A 70 48.10 -19.98 -15.15
C VAL A 70 47.75 -18.51 -15.11
N TYR A 71 48.65 -17.73 -14.52
CA TYR A 71 48.55 -16.29 -14.40
C TYR A 71 49.63 -15.61 -15.22
N SER A 72 49.38 -14.36 -15.62
CA SER A 72 50.36 -13.52 -16.31
C SER A 72 50.62 -12.26 -15.51
N SER A 73 51.87 -11.78 -15.46
CA SER A 73 52.19 -10.54 -14.76
C SER A 73 51.60 -9.30 -15.43
N MET A 74 51.61 -9.23 -16.76
CA MET A 74 51.13 -8.06 -17.52
C MET A 74 50.60 -8.52 -18.89
N GLN A 75 49.69 -7.72 -19.47
CA GLN A 75 49.17 -7.94 -20.81
C GLN A 75 49.20 -6.62 -21.58
N ARG A 76 49.80 -6.65 -22.78
CA ARG A 76 49.78 -5.52 -23.73
C ARG A 76 48.36 -4.95 -23.89
N ASP A 77 48.28 -3.63 -24.02
CA ASP A 77 47.04 -2.85 -24.20
C ASP A 77 46.07 -2.87 -23.00
N LYS A 78 46.51 -3.39 -21.85
CA LYS A 78 45.81 -3.28 -20.57
C LYS A 78 46.59 -2.43 -19.59
N ASN A 79 45.91 -1.89 -18.58
CA ASN A 79 46.55 -1.14 -17.51
C ASN A 79 47.56 -2.05 -16.79
N GLU A 80 48.84 -1.69 -16.84
CA GLU A 80 49.95 -2.51 -16.32
C GLU A 80 49.78 -2.78 -14.81
N ARG A 81 49.50 -1.73 -14.04
CA ARG A 81 49.30 -1.82 -12.58
C ARG A 81 48.05 -2.62 -12.23
N GLY A 82 46.95 -2.39 -12.94
CA GLY A 82 45.70 -3.11 -12.75
C GLY A 82 45.83 -4.60 -13.06
N SER A 83 46.54 -4.95 -14.14
CA SER A 83 46.79 -6.34 -14.53
C SER A 83 47.63 -7.07 -13.49
N LEU A 84 48.71 -6.43 -13.01
CA LEU A 84 49.55 -7.00 -11.97
C LEU A 84 48.78 -7.18 -10.65
N LEU A 85 48.01 -6.18 -10.22
CA LEU A 85 47.22 -6.27 -8.99
C LEU A 85 46.11 -7.34 -9.09
N THR A 86 45.50 -7.51 -10.25
CA THR A 86 44.52 -8.59 -10.48
C THR A 86 45.16 -9.96 -10.32
N THR A 87 46.38 -10.15 -10.85
CA THR A 87 47.15 -11.37 -10.67
C THR A 87 47.55 -11.60 -9.21
N VAL A 88 47.96 -10.56 -8.49
CA VAL A 88 48.25 -10.62 -7.04
C VAL A 88 47.00 -11.04 -6.26
N VAL A 89 45.82 -10.49 -6.56
CA VAL A 89 44.56 -10.89 -5.94
C VAL A 89 44.23 -12.36 -6.24
N GLY A 90 44.38 -12.81 -7.48
CA GLY A 90 44.16 -14.21 -7.85
C GLY A 90 45.08 -15.19 -7.12
N LEU A 91 46.33 -14.80 -6.85
CA LEU A 91 47.24 -15.58 -6.01
C LEU A 91 46.80 -15.55 -4.53
N TYR A 92 46.35 -14.41 -4.02
CA TYR A 92 45.85 -14.31 -2.65
C TYR A 92 44.62 -15.19 -2.40
N GLU A 93 43.66 -15.21 -3.33
CA GLU A 93 42.46 -16.06 -3.27
C GLU A 93 42.80 -17.56 -3.21
N ARG A 94 43.98 -17.94 -3.70
CA ARG A 94 44.52 -19.31 -3.60
C ARG A 94 45.30 -19.59 -2.31
N ASN A 95 45.25 -18.68 -1.34
CA ASN A 95 45.99 -18.73 -0.08
C ASN A 95 47.52 -18.69 -0.27
N TYR A 96 48.04 -18.09 -1.35
CA TYR A 96 49.45 -17.73 -1.37
C TYR A 96 49.70 -16.59 -0.38
N ASP A 97 50.70 -16.77 0.48
CA ASP A 97 51.09 -15.75 1.46
C ASP A 97 51.83 -14.61 0.77
N LEU A 98 51.14 -13.48 0.59
CA LEU A 98 51.64 -12.31 -0.12
C LEU A 98 52.06 -11.24 0.88
N GLN A 99 53.26 -10.67 0.68
CA GLN A 99 53.77 -9.57 1.49
C GLN A 99 53.13 -8.25 1.06
N TRP A 100 51.92 -7.99 1.57
CA TRP A 100 51.14 -6.80 1.24
C TRP A 100 51.87 -5.49 1.57
N GLU A 101 52.74 -5.50 2.58
CA GLU A 101 53.54 -4.34 2.99
C GLU A 101 54.57 -3.92 1.93
N ALA A 102 55.00 -4.84 1.06
CA ALA A 102 55.87 -4.52 -0.07
C ALA A 102 55.12 -3.82 -1.22
N ILE A 103 53.81 -4.06 -1.35
CA ILE A 103 52.95 -3.48 -2.38
C ILE A 103 52.32 -2.16 -1.88
N PHE A 104 51.96 -2.11 -0.60
CA PHE A 104 51.37 -0.97 0.09
C PHE A 104 52.22 -0.61 1.31
N PRO A 105 53.24 0.23 1.14
CA PRO A 105 54.11 0.64 2.24
C PRO A 105 53.32 1.29 3.39
N PRO A 106 53.56 0.88 4.66
CA PRO A 106 52.75 1.27 5.81
C PRO A 106 52.83 2.76 6.14
N ASP A 107 53.81 3.48 5.61
CA ASP A 107 54.00 4.92 5.75
C ASP A 107 53.04 5.74 4.87
N ARG A 108 52.42 5.13 3.85
CA ARG A 108 51.44 5.80 2.97
C ARG A 108 50.07 5.13 2.95
N HIS A 109 49.99 3.86 3.31
CA HIS A 109 48.76 3.07 3.21
C HIS A 109 48.58 2.20 4.45
N ARG A 110 47.39 2.23 5.06
CA ARG A 110 47.03 1.34 6.16
C ARG A 110 46.18 0.19 5.60
N CYS A 111 46.78 -0.98 5.43
CA CYS A 111 46.04 -2.19 5.07
C CYS A 111 45.28 -2.69 6.31
N VAL A 112 43.96 -2.76 6.22
CA VAL A 112 43.09 -3.27 7.29
C VAL A 112 42.60 -4.65 6.90
N PRO A 113 42.95 -5.73 7.63
CA PRO A 113 42.40 -7.05 7.35
C PRO A 113 40.91 -7.05 7.68
N LEU A 114 40.08 -7.42 6.71
CA LEU A 114 38.64 -7.60 6.90
C LEU A 114 38.36 -9.04 7.34
N PRO A 115 37.37 -9.28 8.23
CA PRO A 115 36.99 -10.64 8.59
C PRO A 115 36.47 -11.39 7.35
N THR A 116 36.98 -12.59 7.11
CA THR A 116 36.62 -13.44 5.96
C THR A 116 35.29 -14.17 6.14
N TYR A 117 34.66 -14.06 7.32
CA TYR A 117 33.40 -14.72 7.65
C TYR A 117 32.26 -13.69 7.87
N PRO A 118 31.21 -13.68 7.03
CA PRO A 118 30.15 -12.66 7.06
C PRO A 118 29.26 -12.65 8.32
N TRP A 119 29.53 -13.52 9.29
CA TRP A 119 28.80 -13.63 10.57
C TRP A 119 29.68 -13.37 11.80
N GLN A 120 30.92 -12.93 11.63
CA GLN A 120 31.77 -12.51 12.74
C GLN A 120 31.46 -11.04 13.08
N HIS A 121 30.74 -10.81 14.18
CA HIS A 121 30.23 -9.50 14.58
C HIS A 121 31.28 -8.62 15.28
N GLU A 122 32.42 -8.38 14.63
CA GLU A 122 33.41 -7.40 15.08
C GLU A 122 33.42 -6.21 14.11
N ARG A 123 33.33 -4.99 14.65
CA ARG A 123 33.33 -3.74 13.86
C ARG A 123 34.77 -3.31 13.59
N PHE A 124 35.19 -3.32 12.32
CA PHE A 124 36.47 -2.79 11.88
C PHE A 124 36.24 -1.53 11.03
N TRP A 125 36.26 -0.35 11.65
CA TRP A 125 36.20 0.94 10.94
C TRP A 125 37.56 1.65 10.96
N ILE A 126 37.86 2.41 9.90
CA ILE A 126 39.00 3.33 9.90
C ILE A 126 38.58 4.53 10.76
N GLU A 127 39.04 4.57 12.01
CA GLU A 127 38.96 5.77 12.83
C GLU A 127 39.89 6.83 12.23
N ALA A 128 39.31 7.90 11.71
CA ALA A 128 40.07 9.05 11.28
C ALA A 128 40.64 9.75 12.50
N GLU A 129 41.97 9.81 12.63
CA GLU A 129 42.61 10.65 13.63
C GLU A 129 42.19 12.11 13.38
N SER A 130 41.48 12.65 14.35
CA SER A 130 40.85 13.95 14.32
C SER A 130 41.88 15.07 14.15
N SER A 131 41.90 15.71 12.97
CA SER A 131 42.53 17.02 12.77
C SER A 131 41.75 18.10 13.54
N PRO A 132 42.38 18.88 14.42
CA PRO A 132 41.69 19.81 15.29
C PRO A 132 41.52 21.18 14.62
N GLN A 133 40.73 21.29 13.55
CA GLN A 133 40.20 22.57 13.06
C GLN A 133 39.15 22.33 11.97
N GLN A 134 37.99 22.95 12.15
CA GLN A 134 36.86 23.04 11.22
C GLN A 134 35.93 21.82 11.14
N SER A 135 35.02 21.72 12.11
CA SER A 135 33.61 21.36 11.82
C SER A 135 32.70 21.86 12.93
N SER A 136 31.99 22.93 12.62
CA SER A 136 30.85 23.45 13.36
C SER A 136 29.63 22.57 13.13
N SER A 137 29.48 21.50 13.91
CA SER A 137 28.17 20.91 14.17
C SER A 137 28.10 20.51 15.64
N PHE A 138 27.18 21.14 16.37
CA PHE A 138 27.01 21.02 17.82
C PHE A 138 26.42 19.66 18.27
N HIS A 139 26.18 18.72 17.34
CA HIS A 139 25.42 17.49 17.62
C HIS A 139 26.22 16.19 17.72
N ALA A 140 27.43 16.11 17.18
CA ALA A 140 28.19 14.85 17.17
C ALA A 140 29.09 14.63 18.41
N LYS A 141 29.22 15.62 19.30
CA LYS A 141 30.16 15.57 20.44
C LYS A 141 29.60 14.96 21.75
N ARG A 142 28.36 14.45 21.78
CA ARG A 142 27.67 14.10 23.03
C ARG A 142 27.61 12.61 23.42
N TYR A 143 28.06 11.71 22.56
CA TYR A 143 28.15 10.28 22.90
C TYR A 143 29.61 9.94 23.17
N ASN A 144 30.05 10.12 24.43
CA ASN A 144 31.29 9.53 24.90
C ASN A 144 31.15 8.00 24.81
N SER A 145 32.19 7.31 24.33
CA SER A 145 32.26 5.84 24.26
C SER A 145 32.11 5.13 25.62
N ASP A 146 32.14 5.89 26.73
CA ASP A 146 32.01 5.40 28.12
C ASP A 146 30.65 5.74 28.79
N GLY A 147 29.67 6.28 28.04
CA GLY A 147 28.40 6.80 28.58
C GLY A 147 27.22 5.81 28.64
N HIS A 148 26.14 6.19 29.33
CA HIS A 148 24.89 5.40 29.39
C HIS A 148 24.19 5.38 28.01
N PRO A 149 23.68 4.24 27.51
CA PRO A 149 23.21 4.11 26.12
C PRO A 149 22.05 5.02 25.70
N PHE A 150 21.23 5.47 26.66
CA PHE A 150 20.11 6.37 26.40
C PHE A 150 20.33 7.82 26.84
N LEU A 151 21.30 8.10 27.73
CA LEU A 151 21.37 9.40 28.40
C LEU A 151 22.58 10.19 27.92
N SER A 152 22.33 11.40 27.41
CA SER A 152 23.37 12.41 27.16
C SER A 152 23.78 13.11 28.46
N GLU A 153 24.65 14.12 28.37
CA GLU A 153 24.88 15.04 29.50
C GLU A 153 23.58 15.80 29.89
N PRO A 154 23.34 16.03 31.20
CA PRO A 154 22.19 16.80 31.68
C PRO A 154 22.29 18.28 31.31
N LEU A 155 21.17 18.86 30.87
CA LEU A 155 21.00 20.28 30.61
C LEU A 155 20.26 20.95 31.78
N PRO A 156 20.90 21.84 32.56
CA PRO A 156 20.20 22.61 33.60
C PRO A 156 19.19 23.58 32.97
N LEU A 157 17.99 23.66 33.52
CA LEU A 157 16.94 24.56 33.02
C LEU A 157 17.14 25.98 33.58
N PRO A 158 17.34 27.02 32.76
CA PRO A 158 17.63 28.38 33.26
C PRO A 158 16.53 28.99 34.13
N THR A 159 15.28 28.57 33.91
CA THR A 159 14.10 29.04 34.63
C THR A 159 13.86 28.31 35.95
N SER A 160 14.57 27.20 36.20
CA SER A 160 14.45 26.43 37.43
C SER A 160 15.81 25.82 37.79
N PRO A 161 16.58 26.43 38.70
CA PRO A 161 17.96 26.01 39.01
C PRO A 161 18.06 24.61 39.62
N THR A 162 16.94 24.03 40.03
CA THR A 162 16.82 22.66 40.57
C THR A 162 16.20 21.68 39.59
N SER A 163 16.11 22.04 38.30
CA SER A 163 15.57 21.19 37.26
C SER A 163 16.58 20.93 36.15
N TYR A 164 16.60 19.70 35.67
CA TYR A 164 17.48 19.21 34.63
C TYR A 164 16.67 18.56 33.52
N SER A 165 17.17 18.64 32.29
CA SER A 165 16.58 17.97 31.15
C SER A 165 17.60 17.17 30.36
N TRP A 166 17.18 16.05 29.79
CA TRP A 166 17.96 15.26 28.85
C TRP A 166 17.22 15.22 27.53
N GLN A 167 17.96 15.34 26.43
CA GLN A 167 17.46 15.00 25.11
C GLN A 167 17.94 13.60 24.78
N ILE A 168 17.00 12.70 24.60
CA ILE A 168 17.25 11.29 24.34
C ILE A 168 16.85 11.04 22.88
N GLN A 169 17.74 10.39 22.12
CA GLN A 169 17.44 9.92 20.77
C GLN A 169 17.50 8.39 20.79
N LEU A 170 16.36 7.75 20.50
CA LEU A 170 16.29 6.29 20.39
C LEU A 170 16.21 5.91 18.92
N HIS A 171 17.20 5.15 18.47
CA HIS A 171 17.21 4.53 17.15
C HIS A 171 17.43 3.03 17.33
N THR A 172 16.78 2.23 16.48
CA THR A 172 16.91 0.76 16.54
C THR A 172 18.32 0.26 16.25
N GLU A 173 19.23 1.13 15.78
CA GLU A 173 20.65 0.84 15.62
C GLU A 173 21.48 1.05 16.90
N MET A 174 21.07 1.96 17.80
CA MET A 174 21.77 2.24 19.07
C MET A 174 21.43 1.22 20.18
N ALA A 175 20.20 0.69 20.19
CA ALA A 175 19.76 -0.33 21.12
C ALA A 175 18.97 -1.42 20.38
N SER A 176 19.68 -2.17 19.53
CA SER A 176 19.09 -3.19 18.63
C SER A 176 18.26 -4.25 19.35
N TYR A 177 18.52 -4.49 20.63
CA TYR A 177 17.71 -5.41 21.43
C TYR A 177 16.26 -4.97 21.61
N LEU A 178 15.97 -3.65 21.57
CA LEU A 178 14.59 -3.14 21.73
C LEU A 178 13.64 -3.63 20.64
N GLN A 179 14.14 -4.02 19.47
CA GLN A 179 13.33 -4.60 18.38
C GLN A 179 12.62 -5.91 18.77
N ASP A 180 13.15 -6.59 19.79
CA ASP A 180 12.63 -7.85 20.33
C ASP A 180 11.53 -7.63 21.39
N HIS A 181 11.18 -6.39 21.75
CA HIS A 181 10.04 -6.12 22.64
C HIS A 181 8.83 -5.64 21.83
N ARG A 182 7.85 -6.53 21.59
CA ARG A 182 6.68 -6.22 20.76
C ARG A 182 5.36 -6.49 21.44
N ILE A 183 4.43 -5.57 21.28
CA ILE A 183 3.04 -5.67 21.74
C ILE A 183 2.14 -5.56 20.50
N TYR A 184 1.38 -6.60 20.19
CA TYR A 184 0.60 -6.75 18.94
C TYR A 184 1.44 -6.45 17.68
N ASP A 185 2.64 -7.01 17.61
CA ASP A 185 3.64 -6.82 16.55
C ASP A 185 4.23 -5.40 16.38
N LEU A 186 3.80 -4.44 17.20
CA LEU A 186 4.44 -3.12 17.27
C LEU A 186 5.65 -3.18 18.20
N VAL A 187 6.80 -2.66 17.75
CA VAL A 187 7.98 -2.47 18.61
C VAL A 187 7.68 -1.32 19.57
N VAL A 188 7.67 -1.59 20.87
CA VAL A 188 7.32 -0.60 21.91
C VAL A 188 8.45 -0.51 22.92
N LEU A 189 8.78 0.69 23.39
CA LEU A 189 9.75 0.87 24.47
C LEU A 189 9.20 0.21 25.76
N PRO A 190 9.92 -0.77 26.36
CA PRO A 190 9.43 -1.46 27.55
C PRO A 190 9.37 -0.53 28.77
N GLY A 191 8.43 -0.80 29.67
CA GLY A 191 8.34 -0.12 30.98
C GLY A 191 9.67 -0.10 31.74
N ALA A 192 10.40 -1.21 31.66
CA ALA A 192 11.73 -1.40 32.23
C ALA A 192 12.78 -0.39 31.75
N ALA A 193 12.68 0.12 30.51
CA ALA A 193 13.62 1.11 30.01
C ALA A 193 13.43 2.47 30.70
N TYR A 194 12.19 2.88 30.98
CA TYR A 194 11.94 4.13 31.71
C TYR A 194 12.48 4.08 33.15
N ILE A 195 12.33 2.94 33.82
CA ILE A 195 12.86 2.71 35.18
C ILE A 195 14.38 2.89 35.18
N GLU A 196 15.06 2.22 34.24
CA GLU A 196 16.51 2.31 34.10
C GLU A 196 16.96 3.74 33.80
N ILE A 197 16.30 4.43 32.87
CA ILE A 197 16.58 5.83 32.52
C ILE A 197 16.44 6.74 33.75
N ALA A 198 15.39 6.58 34.56
CA ALA A 198 15.18 7.39 35.76
C ALA A 198 16.28 7.15 36.82
N LEU A 199 16.60 5.88 37.11
CA LEU A 199 17.64 5.50 38.07
C LEU A 199 19.05 5.94 37.65
N SER A 200 19.32 5.97 36.34
CA SER A 200 20.60 6.40 35.80
C SER A 200 20.71 7.93 35.69
N ALA A 201 19.62 8.63 35.37
CA ALA A 201 19.60 10.09 35.26
C ALA A 201 19.92 10.79 36.60
N VAL A 202 19.36 10.31 37.71
CA VAL A 202 19.61 10.91 39.04
C VAL A 202 21.07 10.83 39.46
N LYS A 203 21.83 9.82 38.99
CA LYS A 203 23.27 9.69 39.28
C LYS A 203 24.13 10.71 38.53
N GLN A 204 23.61 11.33 37.46
CA GLN A 204 24.32 12.31 36.64
C GLN A 204 24.20 13.74 37.16
N ILE A 205 23.20 14.04 38.01
CA ILE A 205 23.00 15.37 38.58
C ILE A 205 23.73 15.54 39.92
N PRO A 206 24.19 16.76 40.27
CA PRO A 206 24.92 17.02 41.51
C PRO A 206 24.21 16.53 42.77
N GLU A 207 22.89 16.72 42.84
CA GLU A 207 22.06 16.40 44.00
C GLU A 207 21.89 14.91 44.22
N GLY A 208 22.02 14.10 43.16
CA GLY A 208 21.85 12.65 43.23
C GLY A 208 23.16 11.86 43.24
N LYS A 209 24.28 12.49 42.88
CA LYS A 209 25.60 11.85 42.83
C LYS A 209 26.05 11.37 44.22
N GLY A 210 26.41 10.10 44.32
CA GLY A 210 26.90 9.48 45.56
C GLY A 210 25.82 9.11 46.58
N LYS A 211 24.54 9.31 46.25
CA LYS A 211 23.39 8.92 47.06
C LYS A 211 22.68 7.70 46.47
N SER A 212 21.93 7.00 47.31
CA SER A 212 21.07 5.88 46.88
C SER A 212 19.64 6.37 46.74
N TRP A 213 18.98 6.01 45.64
CA TRP A 213 17.63 6.45 45.30
C TRP A 213 16.74 5.26 44.97
N PHE A 214 15.45 5.38 45.29
CA PHE A 214 14.43 4.42 44.88
C PHE A 214 13.24 5.15 44.26
N ILE A 215 12.50 4.47 43.38
CA ILE A 215 11.33 5.04 42.72
C ILE A 215 10.11 4.83 43.62
N GLU A 216 9.31 5.88 43.80
CA GLU A 216 7.98 5.89 44.41
C GLU A 216 6.94 6.42 43.39
N ASN A 217 5.73 5.88 43.44
CA ASN A 217 4.54 6.37 42.71
C ASN A 217 4.74 6.56 41.20
N MET A 218 5.38 5.61 40.53
CA MET A 218 5.58 5.68 39.08
C MET A 218 4.31 5.24 38.34
N GLN A 219 3.89 6.02 37.35
CA GLN A 219 2.74 5.72 36.51
C GLN A 219 3.12 5.65 35.04
N PHE A 220 2.56 4.68 34.32
CA PHE A 220 2.64 4.58 32.86
C PHE A 220 1.37 5.19 32.26
N LYS A 221 1.52 6.27 31.49
CA LYS A 221 0.41 7.06 30.93
C LYS A 221 0.13 6.72 29.48
N ALA A 222 1.17 6.45 28.68
CA ALA A 222 1.04 6.15 27.26
C ALA A 222 2.19 5.25 26.78
N MET A 223 1.86 4.29 25.91
CA MET A 223 2.87 3.46 25.23
C MET A 223 3.68 4.28 24.23
N LEU A 224 4.94 3.89 24.01
CA LEU A 224 5.82 4.55 23.04
C LEU A 224 6.27 3.58 21.94
N PRO A 225 5.68 3.63 20.73
CA PRO A 225 6.15 2.83 19.61
C PRO A 225 7.50 3.34 19.09
N ILE A 226 8.42 2.44 18.77
CA ILE A 226 9.73 2.76 18.19
C ILE A 226 9.65 2.47 16.69
N THR A 227 9.82 3.50 15.85
CA THR A 227 9.79 3.35 14.38
C THR A 227 11.21 3.31 13.80
N HIS A 228 11.38 2.59 12.69
CA HIS A 228 12.70 2.37 12.07
C HIS A 228 13.24 3.56 11.26
N ASN A 229 12.39 4.50 10.87
CA ASN A 229 12.70 5.41 9.77
C ASN A 229 12.96 6.86 10.18
N MET A 230 12.73 7.26 11.45
CA MET A 230 12.95 8.65 11.89
C MET A 230 13.50 8.73 13.31
N PRO A 231 14.50 9.60 13.58
CA PRO A 231 14.91 9.98 14.91
C PRO A 231 13.76 10.62 15.69
N GLN A 232 13.11 9.88 16.58
CA GLN A 232 12.13 10.49 17.48
C GLN A 232 12.86 11.16 18.65
N GLN A 233 12.49 12.41 18.93
CA GLN A 233 13.05 13.17 20.04
C GLN A 233 12.28 12.88 21.32
N PHE A 234 13.02 12.52 22.36
CA PHE A 234 12.49 12.29 23.69
C PHE A 234 13.10 13.28 24.66
N GLN A 235 12.32 13.66 25.67
CA GLN A 235 12.78 14.54 26.72
C GLN A 235 12.47 13.94 28.08
N LEU A 236 13.51 13.74 28.89
CA LEU A 236 13.37 13.50 30.31
C LEU A 236 13.53 14.82 31.04
N ILE A 237 12.59 15.17 31.91
CA ILE A 237 12.68 16.30 32.82
C ILE A 237 12.76 15.75 34.24
N VAL A 238 13.74 16.20 35.00
CA VAL A 238 13.92 15.86 36.41
C VAL A 238 13.92 17.15 37.22
N LYS A 239 13.17 17.19 38.32
CA LYS A 239 13.01 18.37 39.16
C LYS A 239 13.08 18.00 40.62
N MET A 240 13.92 18.70 41.39
CA MET A 240 13.88 18.58 42.86
C MET A 240 12.55 19.14 43.38
N GLU A 241 11.84 18.35 44.18
CA GLU A 241 10.68 18.80 44.94
C GLU A 241 11.11 19.31 46.33
N ASP A 242 12.02 18.56 46.97
CA ASP A 242 12.66 18.90 48.24
C ASP A 242 14.06 18.24 48.34
N ALA A 243 14.69 18.29 49.50
CA ALA A 243 16.05 17.77 49.69
C ALA A 243 16.18 16.24 49.51
N GLN A 244 15.08 15.50 49.58
CA GLN A 244 15.03 14.04 49.55
C GLN A 244 14.15 13.50 48.42
N ARG A 245 13.45 14.34 47.65
CA ARG A 245 12.51 13.95 46.59
C ARG A 245 12.77 14.65 45.28
N ILE A 246 12.72 13.86 44.22
CA ILE A 246 13.01 14.26 42.85
C ILE A 246 11.90 13.75 41.93
N ALA A 247 11.09 14.62 41.37
CA ALA A 247 10.11 14.26 40.35
C ALA A 247 10.80 14.02 39.01
N PHE A 248 10.34 13.04 38.24
CA PHE A 248 10.75 12.83 36.85
C PHE A 248 9.53 12.68 35.94
N GLN A 249 9.65 13.18 34.72
CA GLN A 249 8.64 13.08 33.67
C GLN A 249 9.31 12.81 32.32
N PHE A 250 8.80 11.84 31.59
CA PHE A 250 9.34 11.43 30.29
C PHE A 250 8.35 11.74 29.17
N PHE A 251 8.78 12.54 28.21
CA PHE A 251 7.97 12.99 27.08
C PHE A 251 8.54 12.53 25.75
N SER A 252 7.67 12.39 24.75
CA SER A 252 8.06 12.36 23.34
C SER A 252 7.51 13.57 22.60
N LEU A 253 8.27 14.08 21.64
CA LEU A 253 7.81 15.10 20.73
C LEU A 253 7.09 14.44 19.55
N VAL A 254 5.82 14.77 19.36
CA VAL A 254 5.11 14.48 18.12
C VAL A 254 5.06 15.76 17.30
N LEU A 255 5.66 15.70 16.12
CA LEU A 255 5.59 16.75 15.13
C LEU A 255 4.32 16.51 14.31
N ASP A 256 3.34 17.40 14.45
CA ASP A 256 2.20 17.42 13.54
C ASP A 256 2.69 17.89 12.16
N GLY A 257 2.51 17.08 11.13
CA GLY A 257 2.99 17.39 9.78
C GLY A 257 2.21 18.52 9.09
N GLN A 258 1.04 18.89 9.63
CA GLN A 258 0.14 19.88 9.03
C GLN A 258 0.16 21.24 9.75
N SER A 259 0.58 21.29 11.01
CA SER A 259 0.73 22.52 11.78
C SER A 259 2.16 22.65 12.29
N GLN A 260 2.72 23.86 12.35
CA GLN A 260 3.96 24.08 13.11
C GLN A 260 3.78 23.82 14.64
N ALA A 261 2.61 23.31 15.07
CA ALA A 261 2.39 22.94 16.45
C ALA A 261 3.04 21.58 16.72
N SER A 262 3.88 21.55 17.74
CA SER A 262 4.43 20.31 18.27
C SER A 262 3.70 19.99 19.56
N SER A 263 3.25 18.74 19.71
CA SER A 263 2.57 18.28 20.93
C SER A 263 3.47 17.29 21.66
N TRP A 264 3.67 17.54 22.95
CA TRP A 264 4.41 16.64 23.83
C TRP A 264 3.46 15.60 24.43
N ILE A 265 3.82 14.32 24.32
CA ILE A 265 3.08 13.23 24.96
C ILE A 265 3.85 12.78 26.20
N LEU A 266 3.22 12.86 27.38
CA LEU A 266 3.75 12.29 28.62
C LEU A 266 3.57 10.78 28.62
N HIS A 267 4.68 10.03 28.69
CA HIS A 267 4.66 8.57 28.71
C HIS A 267 4.69 8.00 30.12
N THR A 268 5.50 8.60 30.98
CA THR A 268 5.61 8.18 32.38
C THR A 268 6.02 9.34 33.27
N GLU A 269 5.58 9.27 34.51
CA GLU A 269 6.00 10.16 35.58
C GLU A 269 6.15 9.38 36.89
N GLY A 270 6.96 9.90 37.81
CA GLY A 270 7.14 9.33 39.14
C GLY A 270 8.08 10.17 39.99
N THR A 271 8.36 9.70 41.20
CA THR A 271 9.25 10.38 42.13
C THR A 271 10.40 9.45 42.52
N LEU A 272 11.62 9.97 42.56
CA LEU A 272 12.77 9.33 43.17
C LEU A 272 12.95 9.88 44.58
N ARG A 273 13.10 8.98 45.56
CA ARG A 273 13.32 9.34 46.96
C ARG A 273 14.68 8.86 47.44
N GLU A 274 15.39 9.71 48.18
CA GLU A 274 16.68 9.38 48.77
C GLU A 274 16.51 8.33 49.87
N LEU A 275 17.33 7.28 49.82
CA LEU A 275 17.43 6.29 50.88
C LEU A 275 18.27 6.85 52.04
N VAL A 276 17.64 7.65 52.90
CA VAL A 276 18.26 8.14 54.14
C VAL A 276 18.20 7.02 55.18
N THR A 277 19.31 6.74 55.88
CA THR A 277 19.33 5.84 57.03
C THR A 277 18.24 6.22 58.03
N ALA A 278 17.22 5.38 58.16
CA ALA A 278 16.10 5.55 59.06
C ALA A 278 16.55 5.77 60.52
N SER A 279 15.91 6.72 61.19
CA SER A 279 15.98 6.89 62.65
C SER A 279 15.30 5.71 63.35
N GLU A 280 15.71 5.34 64.58
CA GLU A 280 15.23 4.14 65.32
C GLU A 280 13.70 3.95 65.39
N GLU A 281 12.88 4.99 65.20
CA GLU A 281 11.40 4.89 65.19
C GLU A 281 10.82 4.42 63.84
N GLU A 282 11.48 4.69 62.71
CA GLU A 282 11.06 4.24 61.37
C GLU A 282 11.36 2.75 61.12
N TRP A 283 12.24 2.16 61.95
CA TRP A 283 12.59 0.74 61.94
C TRP A 283 11.43 -0.21 62.26
N LEU A 284 10.38 0.27 62.94
CA LEU A 284 9.25 -0.56 63.33
C LEU A 284 8.32 -0.95 62.16
N PHE A 285 8.31 -0.16 61.08
CA PHE A 285 7.33 -0.26 59.97
C PHE A 285 7.90 -0.86 58.68
N LEU A 286 9.17 -1.28 58.68
CA LEU A 286 9.77 -2.02 57.56
C LEU A 286 9.31 -3.51 57.56
N PRO A 287 9.23 -4.18 56.39
CA PRO A 287 8.93 -5.61 56.28
C PRO A 287 9.85 -6.46 57.17
N GLN A 288 9.40 -7.62 57.66
CA GLN A 288 10.13 -8.42 58.67
C GLN A 288 11.60 -8.73 58.33
N VAL A 289 11.98 -8.73 57.04
CA VAL A 289 13.35 -8.99 56.56
C VAL A 289 14.31 -7.82 56.85
N ALA A 290 13.80 -6.59 56.99
CA ALA A 290 14.59 -5.37 57.17
C ALA A 290 14.87 -5.02 58.64
N LYS A 291 14.35 -5.78 59.61
CA LYS A 291 14.52 -5.51 61.06
C LYS A 291 15.93 -5.83 61.61
N SER A 292 16.86 -6.22 60.76
CA SER A 292 18.26 -6.48 61.11
C SER A 292 19.18 -5.80 60.09
N PHE A 293 19.48 -4.50 60.26
CA PHE A 293 20.33 -3.84 59.27
C PHE A 293 21.30 -2.80 59.83
N SER A 294 22.36 -2.56 59.06
CA SER A 294 23.25 -1.40 59.11
C SER A 294 23.72 -1.19 57.66
N PRO A 295 23.94 0.06 57.19
CA PRO A 295 24.39 0.33 55.83
C PRO A 295 25.62 -0.50 55.46
N GLY A 296 25.54 -1.28 54.36
CA GLY A 296 26.61 -2.16 53.88
C GLY A 296 26.44 -3.65 54.19
N SER A 297 25.34 -4.07 54.81
CA SER A 297 25.01 -5.50 54.96
C SER A 297 24.22 -6.04 53.75
N VAL A 298 24.43 -7.30 53.39
CA VAL A 298 23.81 -7.94 52.23
C VAL A 298 22.47 -8.57 52.65
N LEU A 299 21.35 -8.12 52.06
CA LEU A 299 20.03 -8.72 52.29
C LEU A 299 20.01 -10.14 51.70
N ARG A 300 19.94 -11.16 52.56
CA ARG A 300 19.83 -12.57 52.14
C ARG A 300 18.42 -13.09 52.41
N TYR A 301 17.82 -13.70 51.39
CA TYR A 301 16.63 -14.51 51.58
C TYR A 301 17.01 -15.72 52.46
N GLN A 302 16.30 -15.97 53.56
CA GLN A 302 16.57 -17.17 54.37
C GLN A 302 16.39 -18.42 53.49
N SER A 303 17.36 -19.36 53.48
CA SER A 303 17.32 -20.53 52.58
C SER A 303 16.09 -21.44 52.80
N ALA A 304 15.49 -21.38 54.00
CA ALA A 304 14.23 -22.03 54.32
C ALA A 304 13.04 -21.51 53.46
N THR A 305 13.05 -20.23 53.09
CA THR A 305 11.96 -19.59 52.32
C THR A 305 12.01 -19.96 50.84
N PHE A 306 13.19 -20.08 50.23
CA PHE A 306 13.34 -20.52 48.83
C PHE A 306 12.84 -21.96 48.63
N THR A 307 13.18 -22.84 49.57
CA THR A 307 12.68 -24.23 49.59
C THR A 307 11.16 -24.26 49.81
N GLY A 308 10.63 -23.38 50.65
CA GLY A 308 9.20 -23.23 50.90
C GLY A 308 8.39 -22.64 49.74
N ILE A 309 8.94 -21.74 48.93
CA ILE A 309 8.28 -21.22 47.71
C ILE A 309 8.25 -22.33 46.65
N ARG A 310 9.38 -23.03 46.45
CA ARG A 310 9.46 -24.12 45.49
C ARG A 310 8.55 -25.31 45.83
N SER A 311 8.24 -25.51 47.11
CA SER A 311 7.26 -26.53 47.53
C SER A 311 5.80 -26.11 47.31
N ARG A 312 5.49 -24.80 47.23
CA ARG A 312 4.15 -24.28 46.90
C ARG A 312 3.92 -24.17 45.39
N CYS A 313 4.90 -23.64 44.66
CA CYS A 313 4.86 -23.48 43.21
C CYS A 313 5.18 -24.82 42.52
N GLN A 314 4.20 -25.73 42.46
CA GLN A 314 4.44 -27.10 41.97
C GLN A 314 4.22 -27.28 40.46
N THR A 315 3.65 -26.29 39.77
CA THR A 315 3.32 -26.40 38.34
C THR A 315 4.45 -25.81 37.48
N PRO A 316 5.31 -26.63 36.84
CA PRO A 316 6.36 -26.12 35.98
C PRO A 316 5.80 -25.72 34.60
N LEU A 317 6.33 -24.66 34.01
CA LEU A 317 6.19 -24.34 32.59
C LEU A 317 7.58 -24.16 31.99
N SER A 318 7.77 -24.71 30.79
CA SER A 318 9.00 -24.49 30.02
C SER A 318 9.03 -23.08 29.43
N LYS A 319 10.22 -22.63 29.05
CA LYS A 319 10.43 -21.40 28.28
C LYS A 319 9.49 -21.31 27.07
N GLU A 320 9.44 -22.37 26.26
CA GLU A 320 8.67 -22.42 25.02
C GLU A 320 7.17 -22.33 25.28
N GLN A 321 6.68 -23.06 26.28
CA GLN A 321 5.28 -23.02 26.69
C GLN A 321 4.88 -21.63 27.20
N TYR A 322 5.77 -20.99 27.95
CA TYR A 322 5.54 -19.69 28.54
C TYR A 322 5.43 -18.60 27.46
N TYR A 323 6.41 -18.48 26.57
CA TYR A 323 6.39 -17.45 25.53
C TYR A 323 5.35 -17.73 24.44
N ALA A 324 4.99 -18.99 24.17
CA ALA A 324 3.88 -19.30 23.27
C ALA A 324 2.54 -18.76 23.80
N LYS A 325 2.31 -18.81 25.13
CA LYS A 325 1.12 -18.23 25.76
C LYS A 325 1.13 -16.70 25.71
N LEU A 326 2.27 -16.08 26.02
CA LEU A 326 2.40 -14.62 25.90
C LEU A 326 2.13 -14.14 24.47
N SER A 327 2.66 -14.85 23.47
CA SER A 327 2.40 -14.54 22.06
C SER A 327 0.90 -14.68 21.70
N ALA A 328 0.22 -15.71 22.20
CA ALA A 328 -1.22 -15.86 22.03
C ALA A 328 -2.06 -14.73 22.66
N SER A 329 -1.54 -14.08 23.71
CA SER A 329 -2.13 -12.88 24.32
C SER A 329 -1.69 -11.56 23.67
N GLY A 330 -0.97 -11.60 22.54
CA GLY A 330 -0.48 -10.42 21.82
C GLY A 330 0.84 -9.84 22.33
N LEU A 331 1.54 -10.50 23.27
CA LEU A 331 2.84 -10.09 23.77
C LEU A 331 3.95 -10.92 23.09
N ASN A 332 4.56 -10.35 22.06
CA ASN A 332 5.52 -11.02 21.19
C ASN A 332 6.96 -10.63 21.56
N TYR A 333 7.60 -11.43 22.40
CA TYR A 333 8.99 -11.22 22.80
C TYR A 333 9.96 -11.99 21.88
N GLY A 334 10.91 -11.28 21.28
CA GLY A 334 12.04 -11.84 20.53
C GLY A 334 13.15 -12.34 21.46
N ALA A 335 14.17 -12.97 20.88
CA ALA A 335 15.16 -13.77 21.62
C ALA A 335 15.85 -13.01 22.79
N ARG A 336 16.09 -11.71 22.65
CA ARG A 336 16.78 -10.90 23.68
C ARG A 336 15.89 -10.51 24.86
N PHE A 337 14.56 -10.53 24.71
CA PHE A 337 13.60 -10.33 25.80
C PHE A 337 13.08 -11.66 26.37
N GLN A 338 13.51 -12.80 25.83
CA GLN A 338 13.14 -14.12 26.33
C GLN A 338 14.06 -14.62 27.46
N GLY A 339 14.18 -13.85 28.54
CA GLY A 339 15.10 -14.12 29.66
C GLY A 339 14.67 -15.26 30.60
N ILE A 340 13.37 -15.55 30.71
CA ILE A 340 12.85 -16.66 31.53
C ILE A 340 13.24 -18.02 30.94
N GLN A 341 13.94 -18.84 31.72
CA GLN A 341 14.34 -20.20 31.34
C GLN A 341 13.34 -21.25 31.83
N GLN A 342 12.87 -21.06 33.06
CA GLN A 342 11.90 -21.96 33.69
C GLN A 342 11.07 -21.18 34.69
N ILE A 343 9.80 -21.53 34.79
CA ILE A 343 8.89 -20.93 35.75
C ILE A 343 8.09 -22.01 36.47
N TRP A 344 7.88 -21.81 37.76
CA TRP A 344 7.08 -22.63 38.63
C TRP A 344 5.97 -21.75 39.21
N ARG A 345 4.72 -22.20 39.13
CA ARG A 345 3.58 -21.41 39.60
C ARG A 345 2.61 -22.18 40.48
N CYS A 346 1.84 -21.43 41.27
CA CYS A 346 0.59 -21.80 41.90
C CYS A 346 -0.39 -20.60 41.78
N ASP A 347 -1.50 -20.62 42.52
CA ASP A 347 -2.49 -19.54 42.46
C ASP A 347 -1.95 -18.29 43.16
N GLY A 348 -1.84 -17.19 42.41
CA GLY A 348 -1.38 -15.90 42.91
C GLY A 348 0.13 -15.80 43.17
N GLU A 349 0.93 -16.84 42.96
CA GLU A 349 2.38 -16.84 43.25
C GLU A 349 3.18 -17.59 42.15
N ALA A 350 4.35 -17.06 41.81
CA ALA A 350 5.26 -17.66 40.82
C ALA A 350 6.73 -17.48 41.21
N LEU A 351 7.56 -18.43 40.78
CA LEU A 351 9.01 -18.42 40.89
C LEU A 351 9.61 -18.68 39.51
N ALA A 352 10.47 -17.80 39.02
CA ALA A 352 11.15 -17.96 37.74
C ALA A 352 12.66 -17.97 37.90
N LYS A 353 13.33 -18.71 37.02
CA LYS A 353 14.78 -18.63 36.80
C LYS A 353 15.05 -17.84 35.52
N LEU A 354 15.82 -16.77 35.63
CA LEU A 354 16.23 -15.91 34.53
C LEU A 354 17.66 -16.20 34.10
N GLN A 355 17.89 -16.13 32.79
CA GLN A 355 19.20 -16.08 32.17
C GLN A 355 19.13 -15.12 30.98
N LEU A 356 19.82 -13.99 31.10
CA LEU A 356 19.95 -13.04 30.00
C LEU A 356 20.87 -13.63 28.92
N ALA A 357 20.57 -13.34 27.65
CA ALA A 357 21.51 -13.52 26.55
C ALA A 357 22.76 -12.64 26.77
N SER A 358 23.85 -12.89 26.04
CA SER A 358 25.11 -12.14 26.11
C SER A 358 24.93 -10.67 25.68
N LEU A 359 24.30 -9.88 26.54
CA LEU A 359 24.06 -8.45 26.41
C LEU A 359 25.02 -7.72 27.35
N ASP A 360 25.50 -6.57 26.90
CA ASP A 360 26.36 -5.71 27.71
C ASP A 360 25.54 -5.05 28.83
N THR A 361 25.88 -5.39 30.08
CA THR A 361 25.22 -4.85 31.27
C THR A 361 26.00 -3.71 31.93
N THR A 362 27.20 -3.39 31.45
CA THR A 362 28.17 -2.53 32.16
C THR A 362 27.66 -1.11 32.36
N HIS A 363 26.92 -0.56 31.40
CA HIS A 363 26.48 0.83 31.40
C HIS A 363 25.07 1.06 31.97
N TYR A 364 24.40 0.03 32.50
CA TYR A 364 23.04 0.13 33.06
C TYR A 364 23.03 -0.10 34.57
N ALA A 365 22.15 0.61 35.31
CA ALA A 365 21.88 0.30 36.72
C ALA A 365 21.16 -1.06 36.87
N VAL A 366 20.24 -1.36 35.96
CA VAL A 366 19.63 -2.65 35.70
C VAL A 366 19.31 -2.77 34.22
N HIS A 367 19.78 -3.83 33.56
CA HIS A 367 19.54 -3.97 32.12
C HIS A 367 18.03 -4.10 31.83
N PRO A 368 17.44 -3.30 30.90
CA PRO A 368 15.99 -3.28 30.67
C PRO A 368 15.39 -4.64 30.33
N ALA A 369 16.06 -5.46 29.51
CA ALA A 369 15.58 -6.81 29.18
C ALA A 369 15.55 -7.77 30.39
N LEU A 370 16.44 -7.61 31.38
CA LEU A 370 16.42 -8.42 32.61
C LEU A 370 15.27 -7.99 33.52
N LEU A 371 15.13 -6.68 33.72
CA LEU A 371 14.05 -6.12 34.51
C LEU A 371 12.69 -6.47 33.90
N ASP A 372 12.56 -6.38 32.57
CA ASP A 372 11.35 -6.78 31.87
C ASP A 372 11.06 -8.28 32.03
N ALA A 373 12.07 -9.15 31.95
CA ALA A 373 11.89 -10.58 32.24
C ALA A 373 11.42 -10.85 33.70
N ALA A 374 11.83 -10.01 34.66
CA ALA A 374 11.29 -10.06 36.01
C ALA A 374 9.81 -9.62 36.06
N LEU A 375 9.45 -8.52 35.38
CA LEU A 375 8.06 -8.06 35.24
C LEU A 375 7.18 -9.12 34.56
N GLN A 376 7.68 -9.76 33.50
CA GLN A 376 7.00 -10.83 32.78
C GLN A 376 6.61 -11.96 33.73
N THR A 377 7.42 -12.30 34.74
CA THR A 377 7.13 -13.39 35.68
C THR A 377 5.77 -13.23 36.38
N LEU A 378 5.30 -12.00 36.58
CA LEU A 378 3.97 -11.71 37.13
C LEU A 378 2.83 -12.20 36.21
N LEU A 379 3.01 -12.21 34.88
CA LEU A 379 1.97 -12.65 33.95
C LEU A 379 1.61 -14.13 34.14
N ALA A 380 2.54 -14.93 34.68
CA ALA A 380 2.30 -16.34 34.97
C ALA A 380 1.30 -16.58 36.11
N THR A 381 1.06 -15.59 36.97
CA THR A 381 0.11 -15.68 38.09
C THR A 381 -1.29 -15.19 37.70
N MET A 382 -1.48 -14.67 36.48
CA MET A 382 -2.74 -14.09 36.03
C MET A 382 -3.87 -15.13 35.93
N PRO A 383 -5.13 -14.75 36.26
CA PRO A 383 -6.30 -15.57 36.03
C PRO A 383 -6.41 -16.01 34.55
N GLY A 384 -6.78 -17.27 34.31
CA GLY A 384 -6.97 -17.77 32.93
C GLY A 384 -5.68 -18.06 32.15
N PHE A 385 -4.48 -17.83 32.70
CA PHE A 385 -3.22 -18.15 32.02
C PHE A 385 -3.06 -19.66 31.72
N THR A 386 -3.76 -20.53 32.45
CA THR A 386 -3.82 -21.99 32.19
C THR A 386 -4.94 -22.41 31.23
N ALA A 387 -5.80 -21.50 30.78
CA ALA A 387 -6.90 -21.80 29.86
C ALA A 387 -6.39 -22.34 28.51
N SER A 388 -7.20 -23.18 27.87
CA SER A 388 -6.92 -23.77 26.56
C SER A 388 -6.77 -22.70 25.47
N GLN A 389 -5.97 -22.99 24.43
CA GLN A 389 -5.70 -22.06 23.31
C GLN A 389 -6.95 -21.50 22.61
N GLU A 390 -8.11 -22.18 22.72
CA GLU A 390 -9.39 -21.74 22.12
C GLU A 390 -10.08 -20.59 22.88
N GLN A 391 -9.68 -20.29 24.12
CA GLN A 391 -10.20 -19.16 24.89
C GLN A 391 -9.25 -17.97 24.76
N ALA A 392 -9.75 -16.83 24.27
CA ALA A 392 -8.96 -15.61 24.09
C ALA A 392 -8.27 -15.20 25.41
N GLN A 393 -6.94 -15.30 25.46
CA GLN A 393 -6.16 -14.86 26.61
C GLN A 393 -6.10 -13.34 26.65
N ALA A 394 -6.45 -12.76 27.79
CA ALA A 394 -6.42 -11.32 27.98
C ALA A 394 -4.98 -10.80 28.08
N THR A 395 -4.69 -9.68 27.41
CA THR A 395 -3.41 -8.98 27.54
C THR A 395 -3.42 -8.14 28.82
N TYR A 396 -2.36 -8.24 29.61
CA TYR A 396 -2.15 -7.40 30.79
C TYR A 396 -0.89 -6.56 30.60
N LEU A 397 -0.96 -5.28 30.92
CA LEU A 397 0.17 -4.34 30.84
C LEU A 397 0.41 -3.63 32.19
N PRO A 398 1.66 -3.31 32.55
CA PRO A 398 1.97 -2.47 33.71
C PRO A 398 1.38 -1.07 33.57
N VAL A 399 0.69 -0.57 34.61
CA VAL A 399 0.11 0.78 34.64
C VAL A 399 0.66 1.64 35.77
N ALA A 400 1.11 1.03 36.88
CA ALA A 400 1.76 1.76 37.96
C ALA A 400 2.72 0.87 38.76
N ILE A 401 3.67 1.50 39.44
CA ILE A 401 4.57 0.90 40.42
C ILE A 401 4.49 1.73 41.69
N GLY A 402 4.19 1.07 42.82
CA GLY A 402 4.21 1.69 44.14
C GLY A 402 5.64 2.09 44.53
N ASP A 403 6.48 1.10 44.82
CA ASP A 403 7.90 1.30 45.14
C ASP A 403 8.79 0.39 44.28
N LEU A 404 9.94 0.89 43.83
CA LEU A 404 11.02 0.07 43.27
C LEU A 404 12.36 0.42 43.91
N ARG A 405 12.95 -0.57 44.60
CA ARG A 405 14.23 -0.45 45.31
C ARG A 405 15.29 -1.32 44.63
N LEU A 406 16.40 -0.70 44.23
CA LEU A 406 17.58 -1.37 43.70
C LEU A 406 18.67 -1.39 44.79
N TYR A 407 19.00 -2.58 45.30
CA TYR A 407 20.00 -2.75 46.35
C TYR A 407 21.40 -2.99 45.78
N GLN A 408 21.47 -3.72 44.68
CA GLN A 408 22.70 -4.03 43.95
C GLN A 408 22.36 -4.36 42.49
N GLN A 409 23.31 -4.18 41.58
CA GLN A 409 23.13 -4.51 40.17
C GLN A 409 22.84 -6.02 40.02
N PRO A 410 21.71 -6.43 39.42
CA PRO A 410 21.42 -7.83 39.21
C PRO A 410 22.40 -8.46 38.22
N THR A 411 22.81 -9.70 38.47
CA THR A 411 23.61 -10.51 37.55
C THR A 411 22.78 -11.00 36.35
N ALA A 412 23.45 -11.43 35.28
CA ALA A 412 22.78 -11.99 34.10
C ALA A 412 21.97 -13.27 34.39
N GLU A 413 22.34 -14.01 35.44
CA GLU A 413 21.55 -15.09 36.03
C GLU A 413 20.87 -14.57 37.31
N ALA A 414 19.56 -14.78 37.45
CA ALA A 414 18.81 -14.33 38.62
C ALA A 414 17.60 -15.25 38.89
N TRP A 415 17.12 -15.24 40.13
CA TRP A 415 15.82 -15.82 40.50
C TRP A 415 14.81 -14.70 40.73
N VAL A 416 13.57 -14.92 40.31
CA VAL A 416 12.50 -13.95 40.51
C VAL A 416 11.34 -14.62 41.22
N HIS A 417 10.92 -14.03 42.33
CA HIS A 417 9.73 -14.41 43.08
C HIS A 417 8.66 -13.35 42.91
N VAL A 418 7.43 -13.79 42.63
CA VAL A 418 6.28 -12.92 42.45
C VAL A 418 5.11 -13.41 43.27
N ALA A 419 4.41 -12.47 43.94
CA ALA A 419 3.18 -12.73 44.66
C ALA A 419 2.14 -11.63 44.38
N ILE A 420 0.93 -12.01 43.97
CA ILE A 420 -0.23 -11.13 43.84
C ILE A 420 -0.79 -10.84 45.23
N GLN A 421 -1.16 -9.59 45.48
CA GLN A 421 -1.87 -9.21 46.70
C GLN A 421 -3.34 -9.67 46.61
N PRO A 422 -3.90 -10.30 47.66
CA PRO A 422 -5.33 -10.64 47.67
C PRO A 422 -6.15 -9.35 47.52
N SER A 423 -6.94 -9.27 46.46
CA SER A 423 -7.93 -8.21 46.29
C SER A 423 -9.17 -8.55 47.11
N GLU A 424 -9.84 -7.55 47.70
CA GLU A 424 -11.16 -7.79 48.29
C GLU A 424 -12.11 -8.38 47.23
N PRO A 425 -12.98 -9.34 47.58
CA PRO A 425 -13.95 -9.87 46.64
C PRO A 425 -14.95 -8.77 46.27
N VAL A 426 -14.68 -8.09 45.17
CA VAL A 426 -15.64 -7.18 44.52
C VAL A 426 -16.73 -8.06 43.90
N GLN A 427 -18.00 -7.68 44.09
CA GLN A 427 -19.17 -8.42 43.58
C GLN A 427 -19.30 -8.42 42.04
N ASP A 428 -18.33 -7.86 41.32
CA ASP A 428 -18.29 -7.80 39.85
C ASP A 428 -17.30 -8.84 39.31
N GLU A 429 -17.77 -9.71 38.39
CA GLU A 429 -16.94 -10.71 37.69
C GLU A 429 -15.87 -10.10 36.75
N GLN A 430 -15.68 -8.77 36.76
CA GLN A 430 -14.78 -8.02 35.89
C GLN A 430 -13.65 -7.36 36.67
N GLN A 431 -12.79 -8.15 37.31
CA GLN A 431 -11.58 -7.61 37.93
C GLN A 431 -10.58 -7.18 36.84
N THR A 432 -10.55 -5.90 36.51
CA THR A 432 -9.75 -5.31 35.40
C THR A 432 -8.32 -4.95 35.82
N GLN A 433 -8.02 -4.91 37.12
CA GLN A 433 -6.71 -4.51 37.64
C GLN A 433 -6.24 -5.44 38.77
N LEU A 434 -4.95 -5.78 38.76
CA LEU A 434 -4.30 -6.65 39.76
C LEU A 434 -3.02 -5.98 40.27
N THR A 435 -2.69 -6.23 41.53
CA THR A 435 -1.49 -5.69 42.18
C THR A 435 -0.61 -6.82 42.65
N GLY A 436 0.68 -6.78 42.32
CA GLY A 436 1.66 -7.79 42.71
C GLY A 436 2.98 -7.20 43.18
N ASN A 437 3.75 -8.03 43.86
CA ASN A 437 5.09 -7.70 44.35
C ASN A 437 6.10 -8.61 43.65
N ILE A 438 7.27 -8.08 43.31
CA ILE A 438 8.35 -8.79 42.63
C ILE A 438 9.64 -8.65 43.44
N THR A 439 10.31 -9.76 43.70
CA THR A 439 11.64 -9.79 44.31
C THR A 439 12.61 -10.50 43.39
N VAL A 440 13.69 -9.82 43.00
CA VAL A 440 14.79 -10.35 42.19
C VAL A 440 15.96 -10.70 43.10
N LEU A 441 16.41 -11.95 43.02
CA LEU A 441 17.47 -12.53 43.82
C LEU A 441 18.67 -12.89 42.93
N GLN A 442 19.88 -12.68 43.42
CA GLN A 442 21.09 -13.22 42.81
C GLN A 442 21.19 -14.73 43.03
N PRO A 443 22.05 -15.45 42.28
CA PRO A 443 22.25 -16.88 42.44
C PRO A 443 22.68 -17.31 43.85
N ASP A 444 23.34 -16.42 44.59
CA ASP A 444 23.76 -16.65 45.98
C ASP A 444 22.66 -16.40 47.03
N GLY A 445 21.44 -16.06 46.58
CA GLY A 445 20.26 -15.81 47.41
C GLY A 445 20.15 -14.39 47.97
N THR A 446 21.00 -13.48 47.52
CA THR A 446 20.96 -12.07 47.95
C THR A 446 19.95 -11.28 47.14
N VAL A 447 19.24 -10.34 47.76
CA VAL A 447 18.23 -9.51 47.08
C VAL A 447 18.92 -8.46 46.23
N ALA A 448 18.62 -8.43 44.94
CA ALA A 448 19.14 -7.41 44.02
C ALA A 448 18.16 -6.24 43.86
N LEU A 449 16.87 -6.55 43.68
CA LEU A 449 15.82 -5.57 43.39
C LEU A 449 14.47 -6.01 43.96
N GLU A 450 13.69 -5.07 44.46
CA GLU A 450 12.30 -5.28 44.89
C GLU A 450 11.36 -4.27 44.23
N ILE A 451 10.21 -4.75 43.78
CA ILE A 451 9.08 -3.95 43.28
C ILE A 451 7.88 -4.27 44.17
N GLN A 452 7.33 -3.26 44.83
CA GLN A 452 6.13 -3.38 45.65
C GLN A 452 4.98 -2.62 44.97
N GLY A 453 3.80 -3.23 44.95
CA GLY A 453 2.62 -2.59 44.40
C GLY A 453 2.68 -2.37 42.88
N LEU A 454 3.24 -3.31 42.13
CA LEU A 454 3.15 -3.31 40.66
C LEU A 454 1.70 -3.57 40.26
N GLN A 455 1.07 -2.56 39.69
CA GLN A 455 -0.29 -2.64 39.17
C GLN A 455 -0.25 -3.00 37.69
N VAL A 456 -1.00 -4.05 37.32
CA VAL A 456 -1.24 -4.42 35.93
C VAL A 456 -2.72 -4.29 35.61
N GLN A 457 -3.01 -3.77 34.42
CA GLN A 457 -4.36 -3.61 33.93
C GLN A 457 -4.59 -4.52 32.73
N ARG A 458 -5.76 -5.16 32.72
CA ARG A 458 -6.26 -5.88 31.55
C ARG A 458 -6.54 -4.86 30.44
N LEU A 459 -5.86 -5.02 29.32
CA LEU A 459 -6.20 -4.25 28.12
C LEU A 459 -7.47 -4.84 27.53
N GLU A 460 -8.58 -4.12 27.63
CA GLU A 460 -9.78 -4.47 26.88
C GLU A 460 -9.48 -4.30 25.39
N ALA A 461 -9.73 -5.34 24.60
CA ALA A 461 -9.67 -5.27 23.14
C ALA A 461 -10.56 -4.15 22.54
N ALA A 462 -11.41 -3.51 23.36
CA ALA A 462 -12.29 -2.41 23.02
C ALA A 462 -11.57 -1.05 22.80
N SER A 463 -10.51 -0.73 23.56
CA SER A 463 -9.89 0.62 23.46
C SER A 463 -9.03 0.81 22.19
N LYS A 464 -8.60 -0.29 21.55
CA LYS A 464 -7.97 -0.27 20.22
C LYS A 464 -8.99 -0.14 19.08
N LYS A 465 -10.22 -0.65 19.25
CA LYS A 465 -11.28 -0.56 18.23
C LYS A 465 -11.76 0.87 18.01
N GLN A 466 -11.76 1.69 19.06
CA GLN A 466 -12.27 3.06 18.99
C GLN A 466 -11.39 3.99 18.13
N ASN A 467 -10.05 3.90 18.23
CA ASN A 467 -9.09 4.74 17.48
C ASN A 467 -8.80 4.25 16.05
N GLU A 468 -8.93 2.94 15.77
CA GLU A 468 -8.70 2.44 14.40
C GLU A 468 -9.85 2.83 13.47
N LEU A 469 -11.10 2.77 13.95
CA LEU A 469 -12.28 3.06 13.14
C LEU A 469 -12.34 4.54 12.69
N GLU A 470 -11.86 5.47 13.52
CA GLU A 470 -11.84 6.91 13.21
C GLU A 470 -11.05 7.23 11.94
N GLN A 471 -10.09 6.38 11.58
CA GLN A 471 -9.25 6.57 10.39
C GLN A 471 -9.85 5.96 9.11
N TRP A 472 -11.01 5.30 9.19
CA TRP A 472 -11.58 4.51 8.09
C TRP A 472 -12.65 5.25 7.29
N PHE A 473 -13.03 6.45 7.71
CA PHE A 473 -14.08 7.23 7.08
C PHE A 473 -13.50 8.17 6.02
N TYR A 474 -14.04 8.10 4.80
CA TYR A 474 -13.59 8.88 3.66
C TYR A 474 -14.75 9.53 2.91
N SER A 475 -14.56 10.76 2.43
CA SER A 475 -15.48 11.46 1.53
C SER A 475 -14.86 11.67 0.15
N LYS A 476 -15.74 11.79 -0.85
CA LYS A 476 -15.40 12.25 -2.20
C LYS A 476 -15.75 13.73 -2.30
N ASP A 477 -14.74 14.59 -2.26
CA ASP A 477 -14.91 16.04 -2.27
C ASP A 477 -14.57 16.64 -3.63
N TRP A 478 -15.21 17.77 -3.96
CA TRP A 478 -14.99 18.50 -5.20
C TRP A 478 -14.14 19.74 -4.94
N GLU A 479 -12.90 19.72 -5.42
CA GLU A 479 -11.98 20.85 -5.31
C GLU A 479 -12.14 21.77 -6.52
N LEU A 480 -12.44 23.05 -6.28
CA LEU A 480 -12.49 24.06 -7.34
C LEU A 480 -11.10 24.29 -7.91
N GLN A 481 -10.97 24.17 -9.23
CA GLN A 481 -9.74 24.40 -9.97
C GLN A 481 -9.90 25.55 -10.96
N GLU A 482 -8.84 26.33 -11.12
CA GLU A 482 -8.73 27.23 -12.25
C GLU A 482 -8.64 26.43 -13.56
N VAL A 483 -9.21 26.99 -14.63
CA VAL A 483 -9.06 26.42 -15.96
C VAL A 483 -7.63 26.72 -16.42
N PRO A 484 -6.78 25.71 -16.69
CA PRO A 484 -5.42 25.95 -17.13
C PRO A 484 -5.40 26.79 -18.43
N PRO A 485 -4.45 27.72 -18.61
CA PRO A 485 -4.32 28.44 -19.87
C PRO A 485 -3.97 27.48 -21.01
N ALA A 486 -4.54 27.70 -22.20
CA ALA A 486 -4.23 26.89 -23.37
C ALA A 486 -2.78 27.14 -23.83
N GLY A 487 -1.88 26.17 -23.62
CA GLY A 487 -0.49 26.26 -24.07
C GLY A 487 0.37 25.04 -23.72
N ARG A 488 1.19 24.61 -24.68
CA ARG A 488 2.25 23.57 -24.66
C ARG A 488 1.87 22.10 -24.38
N ASN A 489 0.73 21.78 -23.74
CA ASN A 489 0.34 20.40 -23.40
C ASN A 489 -0.88 19.86 -24.19
N ALA A 490 -1.05 20.28 -25.44
CA ALA A 490 -2.16 19.83 -26.28
C ALA A 490 -1.91 18.42 -26.83
N ILE A 491 -2.90 17.52 -26.74
CA ILE A 491 -2.82 16.13 -27.24
C ILE A 491 -2.48 16.07 -28.75
N THR A 492 -2.85 17.09 -29.52
CA THR A 492 -2.50 17.17 -30.95
C THR A 492 -1.02 17.52 -31.17
N ALA A 493 -0.36 18.19 -30.23
CA ALA A 493 1.06 18.55 -30.33
C ALA A 493 1.98 17.36 -30.02
N SER A 494 1.53 16.37 -29.24
CA SER A 494 2.31 15.16 -28.90
C SER A 494 2.39 14.12 -30.02
N HIS A 495 1.69 14.33 -31.15
CA HIS A 495 1.67 13.41 -32.30
C HIS A 495 2.39 13.97 -33.55
N GLY A 496 3.19 15.03 -33.41
CA GLY A 496 3.94 15.63 -34.53
C GLY A 496 3.05 16.31 -35.57
N THR A 497 3.53 16.40 -36.82
CA THR A 497 2.82 17.04 -37.96
C THR A 497 1.73 16.17 -38.60
N GLN A 498 1.47 14.97 -38.07
CA GLN A 498 0.49 14.04 -38.61
C GLN A 498 -0.96 14.40 -38.25
N GLN A 499 -1.86 14.26 -39.21
CA GLN A 499 -3.30 14.48 -39.01
C GLN A 499 -3.89 13.39 -38.08
N THR A 500 -4.39 13.79 -36.91
CA THR A 500 -4.92 12.88 -35.88
C THR A 500 -6.44 12.70 -35.98
N THR A 501 -6.95 11.48 -35.74
CA THR A 501 -8.38 11.18 -35.80
C THR A 501 -9.03 11.20 -34.41
N TRP A 502 -10.23 11.79 -34.33
CA TRP A 502 -11.05 11.84 -33.12
C TRP A 502 -12.42 11.23 -33.34
N LEU A 503 -12.82 10.27 -32.50
CA LEU A 503 -14.16 9.67 -32.56
C LEU A 503 -15.09 10.34 -31.55
N VAL A 504 -16.23 10.85 -32.02
CA VAL A 504 -17.25 11.47 -31.17
C VAL A 504 -18.53 10.65 -31.23
N PHE A 505 -18.83 9.89 -30.18
CA PHE A 505 -20.05 9.08 -30.09
C PHE A 505 -21.21 9.96 -29.58
N SER A 506 -22.08 10.44 -30.47
CA SER A 506 -23.20 11.32 -30.09
C SER A 506 -24.41 11.13 -30.99
N ASN A 507 -25.61 11.21 -30.42
CA ASN A 507 -26.84 11.50 -31.17
C ASN A 507 -27.34 12.94 -30.94
N GLU A 508 -26.69 13.67 -30.04
CA GLU A 508 -26.98 15.07 -29.73
C GLU A 508 -26.16 15.98 -30.67
N GLN A 509 -26.83 16.85 -31.41
CA GLN A 509 -26.22 17.66 -32.47
C GLN A 509 -25.48 18.91 -31.95
N ARG A 510 -25.98 19.56 -30.89
CA ARG A 510 -25.42 20.84 -30.41
C ARG A 510 -24.00 20.67 -29.87
N ILE A 511 -23.81 19.79 -28.87
CA ILE A 511 -22.53 19.46 -28.24
C ILE A 511 -21.57 18.87 -29.28
N SER A 512 -22.03 17.90 -30.08
CA SER A 512 -21.18 17.24 -31.08
C SER A 512 -20.67 18.20 -32.16
N SER A 513 -21.49 19.16 -32.61
CA SER A 513 -21.10 20.17 -33.60
C SER A 513 -20.05 21.15 -33.06
N THR A 514 -20.18 21.57 -31.79
CA THR A 514 -19.19 22.44 -31.13
C THR A 514 -17.86 21.72 -30.93
N LEU A 515 -17.88 20.46 -30.48
CA LEU A 515 -16.67 19.64 -30.35
C LEU A 515 -16.00 19.42 -31.70
N LYS A 516 -16.76 19.10 -32.74
CA LYS A 516 -16.25 18.95 -34.11
C LYS A 516 -15.50 20.19 -34.56
N ALA A 517 -16.15 21.36 -34.49
CA ALA A 517 -15.53 22.62 -34.91
C ALA A 517 -14.26 22.92 -34.12
N HIS A 518 -14.25 22.62 -32.82
CA HIS A 518 -13.10 22.84 -31.94
C HIS A 518 -11.92 21.89 -32.24
N ILE A 519 -12.21 20.62 -32.52
CA ILE A 519 -11.19 19.63 -32.92
C ILE A 519 -10.58 20.01 -34.28
N GLU A 520 -11.42 20.39 -35.25
CA GLU A 520 -10.96 20.79 -36.60
C GLU A 520 -10.12 22.07 -36.57
N GLN A 521 -10.44 23.03 -35.69
CA GLN A 521 -9.64 24.24 -35.49
C GLN A 521 -8.23 23.96 -34.96
N GLN A 522 -8.00 22.83 -34.31
CA GLN A 522 -6.68 22.42 -33.80
C GLN A 522 -5.96 21.43 -34.73
N GLY A 523 -6.43 21.26 -35.97
CA GLY A 523 -5.82 20.37 -36.96
C GLY A 523 -6.19 18.89 -36.83
N GLY A 524 -7.11 18.54 -35.92
CA GLY A 524 -7.63 17.17 -35.77
C GLY A 524 -8.77 16.87 -36.77
N HIS A 525 -8.92 15.60 -37.14
CA HIS A 525 -10.03 15.12 -37.96
C HIS A 525 -11.12 14.49 -37.09
N SER A 526 -12.28 15.14 -37.00
CA SER A 526 -13.41 14.64 -36.20
C SER A 526 -14.33 13.73 -37.00
N ILE A 527 -14.65 12.56 -36.44
CA ILE A 527 -15.59 11.57 -36.98
C ILE A 527 -16.75 11.41 -36.00
N LEU A 528 -17.95 11.69 -36.46
CA LEU A 528 -19.19 11.49 -35.70
C LEU A 528 -19.64 10.02 -35.77
N VAL A 529 -19.97 9.43 -34.63
CA VAL A 529 -20.52 8.08 -34.52
C VAL A 529 -21.91 8.15 -33.88
N THR A 530 -22.93 7.86 -34.67
CA THR A 530 -24.34 7.86 -34.24
C THR A 530 -24.84 6.44 -33.96
N GLY A 531 -25.77 6.31 -33.03
CA GLY A 531 -26.46 5.05 -32.78
C GLY A 531 -27.48 4.74 -33.87
N GLY A 532 -27.62 3.47 -34.23
CA GLY A 532 -28.65 3.00 -35.16
C GLY A 532 -28.88 1.50 -35.03
N ASP A 533 -29.58 0.92 -36.01
CA ASP A 533 -29.96 -0.51 -35.98
C ASP A 533 -28.89 -1.43 -36.57
N ARG A 534 -27.89 -0.88 -37.27
CA ARG A 534 -26.81 -1.63 -37.94
C ARG A 534 -25.65 -0.72 -38.32
N TYR A 535 -24.49 -1.32 -38.56
CA TYR A 535 -23.34 -0.64 -39.16
C TYR A 535 -23.67 -0.02 -40.53
N LYS A 536 -23.39 1.28 -40.69
CA LYS A 536 -23.38 2.02 -41.95
C LYS A 536 -22.32 3.12 -41.91
N ARG A 537 -21.49 3.19 -42.94
CA ARG A 537 -20.69 4.37 -43.24
C ARG A 537 -21.55 5.35 -44.05
N LEU A 538 -21.95 6.46 -43.45
CA LEU A 538 -22.79 7.46 -44.12
C LEU A 538 -21.93 8.37 -45.02
N ASN A 539 -20.76 8.76 -44.53
CA ASN A 539 -19.71 9.44 -45.31
C ASN A 539 -18.34 9.25 -44.61
N THR A 540 -17.31 9.96 -45.06
CA THR A 540 -15.96 9.87 -44.49
C THR A 540 -15.85 10.36 -43.03
N HIS A 541 -16.77 11.23 -42.59
CA HIS A 541 -16.79 11.85 -41.26
C HIS A 541 -17.95 11.38 -40.37
N HIS A 542 -18.77 10.43 -40.83
CA HIS A 542 -19.98 10.03 -40.13
C HIS A 542 -20.29 8.55 -40.31
N TYR A 543 -20.31 7.84 -39.19
CA TYR A 543 -20.68 6.43 -39.10
C TYR A 543 -21.93 6.26 -38.23
N GLN A 544 -22.69 5.22 -38.54
CA GLN A 544 -23.81 4.74 -37.73
C GLN A 544 -23.51 3.29 -37.32
N ILE A 545 -23.64 2.97 -36.04
CA ILE A 545 -23.41 1.60 -35.53
C ILE A 545 -24.52 1.18 -34.56
N HIS A 546 -24.70 -0.14 -34.38
CA HIS A 546 -25.61 -0.66 -33.36
C HIS A 546 -24.93 -0.72 -31.99
N PRO A 547 -25.45 -0.03 -30.94
CA PRO A 547 -24.79 0.03 -29.63
C PRO A 547 -24.66 -1.32 -28.90
N ALA A 548 -25.49 -2.31 -29.25
CA ALA A 548 -25.50 -3.62 -28.63
C ALA A 548 -24.76 -4.69 -29.46
N HIS A 549 -24.08 -4.29 -30.55
CA HIS A 549 -23.42 -5.21 -31.47
C HIS A 549 -21.90 -5.04 -31.44
N PRO A 550 -21.14 -5.92 -30.75
CA PRO A 550 -19.69 -5.73 -30.53
C PRO A 550 -18.87 -5.63 -31.82
N GLN A 551 -19.25 -6.37 -32.87
CA GLN A 551 -18.53 -6.37 -34.14
C GLN A 551 -18.59 -5.02 -34.85
N ASP A 552 -19.64 -4.21 -34.63
CA ASP A 552 -19.74 -2.90 -35.26
C ASP A 552 -18.64 -1.95 -34.76
N TYR A 553 -18.24 -2.07 -33.49
CA TYR A 553 -17.14 -1.29 -32.91
C TYR A 553 -15.79 -1.70 -33.51
N GLN A 554 -15.55 -3.00 -33.70
CA GLN A 554 -14.33 -3.48 -34.34
C GLN A 554 -14.22 -3.01 -35.79
N THR A 555 -15.32 -3.09 -36.55
CA THR A 555 -15.37 -2.60 -37.93
C THR A 555 -15.20 -1.08 -37.98
N LEU A 556 -15.82 -0.34 -37.05
CA LEU A 556 -15.65 1.11 -36.94
C LEU A 556 -14.17 1.48 -36.74
N LEU A 557 -13.47 0.87 -35.78
CA LEU A 557 -12.07 1.21 -35.51
C LEU A 557 -11.17 0.90 -36.72
N LYS A 558 -11.42 -0.21 -37.43
CA LYS A 558 -10.68 -0.56 -38.65
C LYS A 558 -10.90 0.45 -39.79
N ASP A 559 -12.13 0.92 -39.97
CA ASP A 559 -12.49 1.82 -41.07
C ASP A 559 -12.14 3.29 -40.78
N ALA A 560 -12.30 3.71 -39.52
CA ALA A 560 -12.17 5.10 -39.10
C ALA A 560 -10.77 5.46 -38.60
N CYS A 561 -9.99 4.49 -38.11
CA CYS A 561 -8.67 4.72 -37.52
C CYS A 561 -7.61 3.82 -38.18
N PRO A 562 -7.31 4.03 -39.48
CA PRO A 562 -6.25 3.27 -40.16
C PRO A 562 -4.87 3.61 -39.58
N LEU A 563 -3.88 2.73 -39.77
CA LEU A 563 -2.50 2.92 -39.29
C LEU A 563 -1.85 4.24 -39.76
N SER A 564 -2.30 4.79 -40.90
CA SER A 564 -1.84 6.05 -41.47
C SER A 564 -2.42 7.31 -40.81
N ALA A 565 -3.39 7.17 -39.90
CA ALA A 565 -4.05 8.29 -39.20
C ALA A 565 -4.36 7.85 -37.76
N PRO A 566 -3.41 8.01 -36.81
CA PRO A 566 -3.58 7.52 -35.44
C PRO A 566 -4.77 8.19 -34.74
N CYS A 567 -5.50 7.41 -33.93
CA CYS A 567 -6.60 7.94 -33.12
C CYS A 567 -6.02 8.60 -31.86
N ALA A 568 -6.19 9.92 -31.74
CA ALA A 568 -5.73 10.66 -30.58
C ALA A 568 -6.73 10.57 -29.41
N GLY A 569 -8.03 10.52 -29.72
CA GLY A 569 -9.05 10.66 -28.69
C GLY A 569 -10.45 10.17 -29.06
N ILE A 570 -11.17 9.70 -28.04
CA ILE A 570 -12.54 9.19 -28.15
C ILE A 570 -13.42 9.87 -27.10
N ILE A 571 -14.41 10.65 -27.55
CA ILE A 571 -15.36 11.35 -26.70
C ILE A 571 -16.70 10.62 -26.75
N TYR A 572 -17.12 10.07 -25.62
CA TYR A 572 -18.34 9.28 -25.49
C TYR A 572 -19.49 10.12 -24.90
N LEU A 573 -20.45 10.51 -25.75
CA LEU A 573 -21.61 11.35 -25.42
C LEU A 573 -22.96 10.61 -25.52
N TRP A 574 -22.99 9.32 -25.85
CA TRP A 574 -24.26 8.58 -25.98
C TRP A 574 -25.06 8.48 -24.67
N SER A 575 -24.39 8.57 -23.52
CA SER A 575 -24.98 8.77 -22.20
C SER A 575 -25.90 10.00 -22.13
N LEU A 576 -25.60 11.06 -22.88
CA LEU A 576 -26.40 12.29 -22.93
C LEU A 576 -27.67 12.15 -23.78
N SER A 577 -27.71 11.13 -24.63
CA SER A 577 -28.81 10.89 -25.58
C SER A 577 -29.92 10.02 -24.99
N ILE A 578 -29.85 9.70 -23.70
CA ILE A 578 -30.96 9.21 -22.89
C ILE A 578 -31.82 10.46 -22.60
N GLU A 579 -32.78 10.75 -23.50
CA GLU A 579 -33.47 12.05 -23.64
C GLU A 579 -33.76 12.80 -22.33
N GLN A 580 -33.36 14.09 -22.31
CA GLN A 580 -33.91 15.13 -21.44
C GLN A 580 -35.05 15.85 -22.18
N PRO A 581 -36.08 16.35 -21.49
CA PRO A 581 -37.21 16.98 -22.16
C PRO A 581 -36.78 18.34 -22.73
N ARG A 582 -37.34 18.71 -23.88
CA ARG A 582 -37.55 20.12 -24.18
C ARG A 582 -38.94 20.49 -23.67
N ARG A 583 -39.04 21.34 -22.65
CA ARG A 583 -40.33 21.98 -22.30
C ARG A 583 -40.75 22.85 -23.49
N GLY A 584 -41.84 22.48 -24.16
CA GLY A 584 -42.40 23.22 -25.28
C GLY A 584 -43.88 22.90 -25.53
N ILE A 585 -44.75 23.62 -24.82
CA ILE A 585 -46.12 24.04 -25.18
C ILE A 585 -47.18 22.93 -25.39
N ASP A 586 -48.16 22.95 -24.48
CA ASP A 586 -49.55 22.45 -24.55
C ASP A 586 -49.99 21.73 -25.85
N ALA A 587 -50.23 20.42 -25.74
CA ALA A 587 -51.18 19.72 -26.60
C ALA A 587 -51.90 18.62 -25.79
N GLU A 588 -53.18 18.86 -25.49
CA GLU A 588 -54.10 17.87 -24.91
C GLU A 588 -54.23 16.64 -25.83
N VAL A 589 -54.07 15.44 -25.26
CA VAL A 589 -54.38 14.16 -25.94
C VAL A 589 -55.67 13.59 -25.33
N PRO A 590 -56.69 13.23 -26.14
CA PRO A 590 -57.98 12.75 -25.63
C PRO A 590 -57.94 11.27 -25.22
N PRO A 591 -58.89 10.79 -24.37
CA PRO A 591 -58.81 9.46 -23.78
C PRO A 591 -59.20 8.38 -24.80
N ALA A 592 -58.29 7.44 -25.07
CA ALA A 592 -58.58 6.22 -25.81
C ALA A 592 -59.03 5.08 -24.86
N ASP A 593 -60.00 4.31 -25.36
CA ASP A 593 -60.85 3.33 -24.69
C ASP A 593 -60.08 2.20 -23.95
N LEU A 594 -60.38 2.00 -22.66
CA LEU A 594 -59.71 1.05 -21.75
C LEU A 594 -59.79 -0.42 -22.25
N ARG A 595 -60.72 -0.71 -23.15
CA ARG A 595 -61.00 -2.05 -23.68
C ARG A 595 -59.95 -2.55 -24.66
N SER A 596 -59.31 -1.66 -25.43
CA SER A 596 -58.22 -2.05 -26.35
C SER A 596 -56.93 -2.36 -25.61
N LEU A 597 -56.67 -1.71 -24.46
CA LEU A 597 -55.48 -1.95 -23.63
C LEU A 597 -55.53 -3.35 -22.99
N LEU A 598 -56.70 -3.74 -22.47
CA LEU A 598 -56.90 -5.05 -21.83
C LEU A 598 -56.84 -6.23 -22.84
N LEU A 599 -57.18 -5.98 -24.11
CA LEU A 599 -57.05 -6.98 -25.18
C LEU A 599 -55.59 -7.14 -25.66
N GLN A 600 -54.75 -6.10 -25.58
CA GLN A 600 -53.32 -6.23 -25.85
C GLN A 600 -52.57 -6.96 -24.73
N MET A 601 -52.93 -6.76 -23.45
CA MET A 601 -52.26 -7.41 -22.32
C MET A 601 -52.50 -8.93 -22.24
N ARG A 602 -53.58 -9.44 -22.84
CA ARG A 602 -53.97 -10.84 -22.70
C ARG A 602 -53.36 -11.79 -23.76
N ASN A 603 -52.69 -11.26 -24.79
CA ASN A 603 -52.20 -12.05 -25.94
C ASN A 603 -50.68 -12.03 -26.18
N THR A 604 -49.86 -11.46 -25.29
CA THR A 604 -48.40 -11.55 -25.42
C THR A 604 -47.83 -12.80 -24.76
N THR A 605 -47.82 -13.88 -25.53
CA THR A 605 -46.85 -14.97 -25.38
C THR A 605 -45.43 -14.39 -25.47
N LEU A 606 -44.55 -14.78 -24.53
CA LEU A 606 -43.15 -14.36 -24.43
C LEU A 606 -42.34 -14.74 -25.69
N GLU A 607 -42.33 -13.86 -26.68
CA GLU A 607 -41.20 -13.74 -27.63
C GLU A 607 -40.43 -12.47 -27.26
N ARG A 608 -39.13 -12.63 -26.93
CA ARG A 608 -38.20 -11.52 -26.67
C ARG A 608 -38.03 -10.68 -27.95
N LYS A 609 -38.90 -9.68 -28.16
CA LYS A 609 -38.67 -8.63 -29.16
C LYS A 609 -37.56 -7.69 -28.65
N ALA A 610 -36.64 -7.33 -29.53
CA ALA A 610 -35.53 -6.42 -29.25
C ALA A 610 -36.03 -5.07 -28.71
N ILE A 611 -35.41 -4.56 -27.64
CA ILE A 611 -35.74 -3.26 -27.05
C ILE A 611 -35.20 -2.17 -27.98
N PRO A 612 -36.02 -1.23 -28.48
CA PRO A 612 -35.52 -0.10 -29.25
C PRO A 612 -34.63 0.79 -28.36
N LEU A 613 -33.38 0.98 -28.78
CA LEU A 613 -32.36 1.74 -28.02
C LEU A 613 -32.46 3.25 -28.24
N TRP A 614 -33.16 3.69 -29.29
CA TRP A 614 -33.32 5.09 -29.70
C TRP A 614 -34.79 5.41 -30.02
N GLY A 615 -35.26 6.61 -29.61
CA GLY A 615 -36.63 7.10 -29.83
C GLY A 615 -37.68 6.57 -28.83
N GLY A 616 -38.48 7.50 -28.30
CA GLY A 616 -39.63 7.27 -27.43
C GLY A 616 -39.65 8.27 -26.27
N ASP A 617 -40.79 8.92 -26.01
CA ASP A 617 -40.94 10.01 -25.04
C ASP A 617 -40.40 9.60 -23.65
N ILE A 618 -39.27 10.19 -23.24
CA ILE A 618 -38.72 10.02 -21.90
C ILE A 618 -39.35 11.06 -20.96
N TYR A 619 -40.02 10.57 -19.91
CA TYR A 619 -40.42 11.41 -18.79
C TYR A 619 -39.19 11.65 -17.90
N PRO A 620 -38.79 12.89 -17.67
CA PRO A 620 -37.65 13.23 -16.83
C PRO A 620 -38.12 13.53 -15.41
N GLY A 621 -37.58 12.77 -14.46
CA GLY A 621 -37.89 12.89 -13.04
C GLY A 621 -38.63 11.67 -12.51
N ASP A 622 -38.26 11.29 -11.29
CA ASP A 622 -38.92 10.48 -10.25
C ASP A 622 -39.61 9.14 -10.58
N ASP A 623 -39.89 8.79 -11.85
CA ASP A 623 -40.64 7.59 -12.27
C ASP A 623 -39.99 6.89 -13.48
N LEU A 624 -38.77 6.36 -13.30
CA LEU A 624 -38.14 5.48 -14.30
C LEU A 624 -38.78 4.09 -14.25
N SER A 625 -39.15 3.54 -15.40
CA SER A 625 -39.59 2.15 -15.49
C SER A 625 -38.40 1.18 -15.55
N ASP A 626 -38.64 -0.11 -15.28
CA ASP A 626 -37.63 -1.17 -15.45
C ASP A 626 -37.01 -1.19 -16.86
N ARG A 627 -37.83 -0.87 -17.87
CA ARG A 627 -37.36 -0.80 -19.26
C ARG A 627 -36.39 0.35 -19.48
N ASP A 628 -36.59 1.48 -18.79
CA ASP A 628 -35.72 2.65 -18.89
C ASP A 628 -34.36 2.37 -18.25
N LEU A 629 -34.36 1.72 -17.07
CA LEU A 629 -33.13 1.27 -16.41
C LEU A 629 -32.34 0.28 -17.28
N GLN A 630 -33.02 -0.72 -17.87
CA GLN A 630 -32.38 -1.69 -18.77
C GLN A 630 -31.84 -1.05 -20.05
N ARG A 631 -32.60 -0.13 -20.65
CA ARG A 631 -32.18 0.59 -21.86
C ARG A 631 -30.96 1.45 -21.57
N ALA A 632 -30.94 2.13 -20.43
CA ALA A 632 -29.84 2.96 -20.06
C ALA A 632 -28.59 2.16 -19.70
N GLU A 633 -28.70 1.00 -19.02
CA GLU A 633 -27.61 0.03 -18.87
C GLU A 633 -27.02 -0.37 -20.24
N ALA A 634 -27.89 -0.62 -21.23
CA ALA A 634 -27.47 -0.99 -22.58
C ALA A 634 -26.71 0.13 -23.31
N VAL A 635 -27.14 1.39 -23.18
CA VAL A 635 -26.56 2.57 -23.86
C VAL A 635 -25.37 3.18 -23.09
N THR A 636 -25.21 2.85 -21.82
CA THR A 636 -24.06 3.26 -21.00
C THR A 636 -23.05 2.12 -20.90
N CYS A 637 -23.22 1.23 -19.93
CA CYS A 637 -22.23 0.20 -19.62
C CYS A 637 -21.98 -0.81 -20.74
N ASN A 638 -23.02 -1.35 -21.39
CA ASN A 638 -22.82 -2.43 -22.37
C ASN A 638 -22.15 -1.91 -23.65
N SER A 639 -22.58 -0.76 -24.17
CA SER A 639 -21.96 -0.13 -25.34
C SER A 639 -20.55 0.40 -25.05
N THR A 640 -20.28 0.97 -23.87
CA THR A 640 -18.92 1.36 -23.48
C THR A 640 -18.03 0.12 -23.26
N LEU A 641 -18.58 -0.98 -22.73
CA LEU A 641 -17.88 -2.26 -22.64
C LEU A 641 -17.43 -2.73 -24.02
N PHE A 642 -18.32 -2.73 -25.02
CA PHE A 642 -17.98 -3.15 -26.38
C PHE A 642 -16.95 -2.24 -27.04
N LEU A 643 -17.02 -0.94 -26.79
CA LEU A 643 -15.98 0.01 -27.20
C LEU A 643 -14.62 -0.35 -26.56
N VAL A 644 -14.56 -0.53 -25.24
CA VAL A 644 -13.32 -0.88 -24.53
C VAL A 644 -12.76 -2.22 -25.00
N GLN A 645 -13.62 -3.22 -25.23
CA GLN A 645 -13.21 -4.52 -25.79
C GLN A 645 -12.62 -4.38 -27.19
N ALA A 646 -13.22 -3.56 -28.05
CA ALA A 646 -12.71 -3.29 -29.38
C ALA A 646 -11.37 -2.53 -29.33
N LEU A 647 -11.24 -1.55 -28.43
CA LEU A 647 -9.99 -0.82 -28.20
C LEU A 647 -8.86 -1.71 -27.69
N ALA A 648 -9.16 -2.63 -26.77
CA ALA A 648 -8.21 -3.58 -26.21
C ALA A 648 -7.72 -4.64 -27.22
N GLN A 649 -8.51 -4.93 -28.25
CA GLN A 649 -8.17 -5.85 -29.33
C GLN A 649 -7.43 -5.16 -30.48
N ALA A 650 -7.51 -3.83 -30.58
CA ALA A 650 -6.77 -3.06 -31.56
C ALA A 650 -5.30 -2.87 -31.11
N SER A 651 -4.37 -3.02 -32.06
CA SER A 651 -2.95 -2.77 -31.83
C SER A 651 -2.66 -1.29 -32.04
N TRP A 652 -2.37 -0.57 -30.96
CA TRP A 652 -2.04 0.86 -30.99
C TRP A 652 -0.54 1.08 -30.77
N ARG A 653 0.05 2.04 -31.48
CA ARG A 653 1.36 2.62 -31.12
C ARG A 653 1.20 3.51 -29.88
N HIS A 654 0.21 4.39 -29.92
CA HIS A 654 -0.26 5.17 -28.77
C HIS A 654 -1.75 4.94 -28.59
N ALA A 655 -2.16 4.46 -27.42
CA ALA A 655 -3.56 4.21 -27.14
C ALA A 655 -4.35 5.54 -27.10
N PRO A 656 -5.55 5.61 -27.70
CA PRO A 656 -6.35 6.83 -27.68
C PRO A 656 -6.82 7.13 -26.26
N ARG A 657 -6.94 8.41 -25.92
CA ARG A 657 -7.55 8.82 -24.66
C ARG A 657 -9.08 8.69 -24.73
N LEU A 658 -9.70 8.24 -23.64
CA LEU A 658 -11.15 8.03 -23.54
C LEU A 658 -11.80 9.02 -22.57
N TRP A 659 -12.81 9.77 -23.03
CA TRP A 659 -13.64 10.62 -22.18
C TRP A 659 -15.07 10.10 -22.13
N LEU A 660 -15.57 9.85 -20.92
CA LEU A 660 -16.96 9.48 -20.66
C LEU A 660 -17.70 10.71 -20.14
N VAL A 661 -18.64 11.25 -20.93
CA VAL A 661 -19.33 12.49 -20.57
C VAL A 661 -20.72 12.18 -20.04
N THR A 662 -21.09 12.80 -18.93
CA THR A 662 -22.37 12.63 -18.25
C THR A 662 -22.96 14.00 -17.90
N GLN A 663 -24.18 14.01 -17.39
CA GLN A 663 -24.91 15.23 -17.12
C GLN A 663 -25.76 15.13 -15.84
N GLY A 664 -25.47 16.00 -14.88
CA GLY A 664 -26.17 16.09 -13.60
C GLY A 664 -26.00 14.87 -12.71
N VAL A 665 -24.88 14.15 -12.81
CA VAL A 665 -24.58 12.98 -11.98
C VAL A 665 -24.04 13.38 -10.61
N GLU A 666 -23.24 14.43 -10.55
CA GLU A 666 -22.49 14.79 -9.34
C GLU A 666 -23.03 16.08 -8.72
N ALA A 667 -23.25 16.05 -7.40
CA ALA A 667 -23.62 17.22 -6.62
C ALA A 667 -22.39 18.11 -6.37
N THR A 668 -22.55 19.42 -6.53
CA THR A 668 -21.55 20.43 -6.13
C THR A 668 -22.24 21.58 -5.41
N GLU A 669 -21.48 22.46 -4.76
CA GLU A 669 -22.03 23.66 -4.10
C GLU A 669 -22.90 24.52 -5.04
N LEU A 670 -22.52 24.62 -6.32
CA LEU A 670 -23.25 25.38 -7.33
C LEU A 670 -24.46 24.63 -7.93
N SER A 671 -24.51 23.31 -7.77
CA SER A 671 -25.57 22.45 -8.30
C SER A 671 -25.74 21.24 -7.37
N PRO A 672 -26.42 21.40 -6.23
CA PRO A 672 -26.53 20.34 -5.23
C PRO A 672 -27.47 19.21 -5.67
N GLN A 673 -28.33 19.44 -6.67
CA GLN A 673 -29.29 18.44 -7.14
C GLN A 673 -28.68 17.51 -8.19
N VAL A 674 -28.72 16.20 -7.90
CA VAL A 674 -28.43 15.13 -8.87
C VAL A 674 -29.71 14.81 -9.65
N ARG A 675 -29.61 14.76 -10.98
CA ARG A 675 -30.72 14.39 -11.90
C ARG A 675 -30.35 13.27 -12.87
N GLY A 676 -29.06 12.99 -13.02
CA GLY A 676 -28.50 12.01 -13.95
C GLY A 676 -28.25 10.63 -13.32
N THR A 677 -29.05 10.18 -12.35
CA THR A 677 -28.76 8.97 -11.55
C THR A 677 -28.40 7.75 -12.39
N VAL A 678 -29.02 7.56 -13.55
CA VAL A 678 -28.72 6.43 -14.43
C VAL A 678 -27.38 6.57 -15.17
N GLN A 679 -26.93 7.80 -15.45
CA GLN A 679 -25.64 8.05 -16.08
C GLN A 679 -24.46 7.81 -15.12
N SER A 680 -24.71 7.78 -13.80
CA SER A 680 -23.70 7.45 -12.78
C SER A 680 -23.09 6.06 -12.94
N LEU A 681 -23.77 5.14 -13.63
CA LEU A 681 -23.24 3.82 -13.97
C LEU A 681 -21.87 3.92 -14.67
N LEU A 682 -21.67 4.94 -15.50
CA LEU A 682 -20.40 5.17 -16.20
C LEU A 682 -19.26 5.59 -15.28
N TRP A 683 -19.55 6.21 -14.15
CA TRP A 683 -18.51 6.68 -13.21
C TRP A 683 -17.84 5.51 -12.51
N GLY A 684 -18.63 4.58 -11.96
CA GLY A 684 -18.10 3.34 -11.39
C GLY A 684 -17.43 2.45 -12.45
N PHE A 685 -17.98 2.40 -13.66
CA PHE A 685 -17.38 1.66 -14.77
C PHE A 685 -16.04 2.25 -15.21
N GLY A 686 -15.96 3.58 -15.37
CA GLY A 686 -14.77 4.32 -15.78
C GLY A 686 -13.59 4.14 -14.82
N LEU A 687 -13.86 4.09 -13.52
CA LEU A 687 -12.84 3.71 -12.53
C LEU A 687 -12.25 2.33 -12.82
N THR A 688 -13.06 1.34 -13.18
CA THR A 688 -12.54 -0.01 -13.52
C THR A 688 -11.72 0.00 -14.80
N ILE A 689 -12.10 0.81 -15.80
CA ILE A 689 -11.30 1.01 -17.02
C ILE A 689 -9.91 1.52 -16.67
N LEU A 690 -9.76 2.43 -15.70
CA LEU A 690 -8.43 2.92 -15.29
C LEU A 690 -7.53 1.80 -14.75
N TYR A 691 -8.05 0.83 -14.00
CA TYR A 691 -7.25 -0.30 -13.50
C TYR A 691 -6.88 -1.31 -14.59
N GLU A 692 -7.86 -1.64 -15.45
CA GLU A 692 -7.70 -2.71 -16.45
C GLU A 692 -7.09 -2.21 -17.77
N HIS A 693 -7.21 -0.92 -18.07
CA HIS A 693 -6.73 -0.28 -19.29
C HIS A 693 -6.18 1.13 -19.00
N PRO A 694 -5.13 1.27 -18.16
CA PRO A 694 -4.58 2.57 -17.75
C PRO A 694 -4.10 3.42 -18.93
N THR A 695 -3.65 2.78 -20.02
CA THR A 695 -3.20 3.45 -21.25
C THR A 695 -4.32 4.24 -21.96
N LEU A 696 -5.60 3.89 -21.75
CA LEU A 696 -6.74 4.65 -22.27
C LEU A 696 -6.96 5.96 -21.51
N ARG A 697 -6.33 6.16 -20.34
CA ARG A 697 -6.41 7.38 -19.52
C ARG A 697 -7.85 7.90 -19.40
N CYS A 698 -8.75 6.99 -19.01
CA CYS A 698 -10.18 7.24 -19.01
C CYS A 698 -10.54 8.38 -18.04
N THR A 699 -11.20 9.43 -18.53
CA THR A 699 -11.66 10.55 -17.71
C THR A 699 -13.19 10.63 -17.75
N CYS A 700 -13.84 10.67 -16.59
CA CYS A 700 -15.27 10.97 -16.50
C CYS A 700 -15.47 12.47 -16.33
N ILE A 701 -16.35 13.06 -17.14
CA ILE A 701 -16.70 14.49 -17.09
C ILE A 701 -18.21 14.61 -16.87
N ASP A 702 -18.65 15.36 -15.87
CA ASP A 702 -20.07 15.63 -15.64
C ASP A 702 -20.41 17.10 -15.91
N LEU A 703 -21.46 17.33 -16.70
CA LEU A 703 -21.96 18.65 -17.12
C LEU A 703 -23.25 19.00 -16.37
N SER A 704 -23.66 20.27 -16.39
CA SER A 704 -24.98 20.65 -15.85
C SER A 704 -26.14 20.06 -16.67
N PRO A 705 -27.30 19.76 -16.04
CA PRO A 705 -28.56 19.41 -16.72
C PRO A 705 -28.98 20.39 -17.82
N GLU A 706 -28.52 21.64 -17.77
CA GLU A 706 -28.61 22.56 -18.89
C GLU A 706 -27.21 23.03 -19.25
N VAL A 707 -26.64 22.49 -20.34
CA VAL A 707 -25.26 22.80 -20.72
C VAL A 707 -25.15 24.22 -21.28
N SER A 708 -24.41 25.07 -20.58
CA SER A 708 -24.11 26.44 -21.00
C SER A 708 -23.00 26.51 -22.05
N ALA A 709 -22.89 27.64 -22.75
CA ALA A 709 -21.79 27.87 -23.70
C ALA A 709 -20.41 27.92 -23.02
N ALA A 710 -20.35 28.28 -21.73
CA ALA A 710 -19.10 28.27 -20.97
C ALA A 710 -18.64 26.84 -20.66
N GLU A 711 -19.58 25.97 -20.26
CA GLU A 711 -19.28 24.55 -20.01
C GLU A 711 -18.88 23.82 -21.28
N LEU A 712 -19.51 24.12 -22.42
CA LEU A 712 -19.08 23.58 -23.71
C LEU A 712 -17.63 23.93 -24.03
N ARG A 713 -17.21 25.17 -23.77
CA ARG A 713 -15.80 25.57 -23.95
C ARG A 713 -14.88 24.86 -22.97
N ALA A 714 -15.29 24.71 -21.71
CA ALA A 714 -14.51 23.98 -20.71
C ALA A 714 -14.37 22.49 -21.07
N LEU A 715 -15.43 21.86 -21.59
CA LEU A 715 -15.40 20.49 -22.09
C LEU A 715 -14.41 20.35 -23.25
N CYS A 716 -14.49 21.26 -24.22
CA CYS A 716 -13.56 21.34 -25.34
C CYS A 716 -12.09 21.46 -24.88
N GLN A 717 -11.82 22.26 -23.86
CA GLN A 717 -10.49 22.43 -23.28
C GLN A 717 -10.01 21.16 -22.53
N ALA A 718 -10.85 20.57 -21.70
CA ALA A 718 -10.54 19.33 -20.96
C ALA A 718 -10.24 18.14 -21.91
N CYS A 719 -10.93 18.09 -23.06
CA CYS A 719 -10.67 17.07 -24.07
C CYS A 719 -9.35 17.29 -24.84
N GLN A 720 -8.68 18.43 -24.68
CA GLN A 720 -7.44 18.75 -25.40
C GLN A 720 -6.18 18.68 -24.56
N MET A 721 -6.31 18.91 -23.26
CA MET A 721 -5.18 18.90 -22.34
C MET A 721 -4.81 17.47 -22.00
N ASP A 722 -3.53 17.12 -22.08
CA ASP A 722 -3.05 15.89 -21.46
C ASP A 722 -2.93 16.11 -19.94
N GLU A 723 -4.03 15.87 -19.23
CA GLU A 723 -4.15 16.14 -17.80
C GLU A 723 -4.36 14.84 -16.99
N PRO A 724 -3.82 14.76 -15.76
CA PRO A 724 -3.89 13.56 -14.92
C PRO A 724 -5.23 13.40 -14.19
N GLU A 725 -6.19 14.31 -14.37
CA GLU A 725 -7.48 14.26 -13.69
C GLU A 725 -8.39 13.17 -14.28
N ALA A 726 -8.81 12.23 -13.43
CA ALA A 726 -9.71 11.14 -13.81
C ALA A 726 -11.19 11.52 -13.72
N HIS A 727 -11.54 12.49 -12.88
CA HIS A 727 -12.92 12.86 -12.55
C HIS A 727 -13.07 14.38 -12.53
N LEU A 728 -13.87 14.91 -13.44
CA LEU A 728 -14.11 16.34 -13.58
C LEU A 728 -15.60 16.65 -13.54
N VAL A 729 -15.93 17.76 -12.87
CA VAL A 729 -17.27 18.35 -12.89
C VAL A 729 -17.16 19.75 -13.44
N LEU A 730 -17.92 20.05 -14.48
CA LEU A 730 -17.97 21.36 -15.12
C LEU A 730 -19.33 22.00 -14.79
N ARG A 731 -19.30 23.21 -14.23
CA ARG A 731 -20.49 24.00 -13.86
C ARG A 731 -20.29 25.45 -14.25
N GLY A 732 -20.97 25.92 -15.30
CA GLY A 732 -20.78 27.27 -15.83
C GLY A 732 -19.33 27.57 -16.23
N LYS A 733 -18.66 28.45 -15.48
CA LYS A 733 -17.22 28.77 -15.65
C LYS A 733 -16.30 28.00 -14.69
N SER A 734 -16.88 27.28 -13.73
CA SER A 734 -16.16 26.55 -12.70
C SER A 734 -15.83 25.15 -13.16
N ARG A 735 -14.60 24.72 -12.87
CA ARG A 735 -14.10 23.37 -13.09
C ARG A 735 -13.75 22.78 -11.72
N TYR A 736 -14.27 21.60 -11.43
CA TYR A 736 -14.00 20.89 -10.18
C TYR A 736 -13.33 19.56 -10.47
N ALA A 737 -12.36 19.19 -9.64
CA ALA A 737 -11.72 17.88 -9.69
C ALA A 737 -12.00 17.10 -8.40
N ALA A 738 -12.23 15.80 -8.52
CA ALA A 738 -12.54 14.97 -7.36
C ALA A 738 -11.29 14.72 -6.49
N ARG A 739 -11.48 14.65 -5.18
CA ARG A 739 -10.46 14.29 -4.19
C ARG A 739 -11.02 13.32 -3.17
N LEU A 740 -10.21 12.34 -2.77
CA LEU A 740 -10.49 11.51 -1.62
C LEU A 740 -9.97 12.22 -0.37
N ARG A 741 -10.84 12.47 0.61
CA ARG A 741 -10.47 13.05 1.91
C ARG A 741 -10.86 12.13 3.05
N ARG A 742 -10.12 12.19 4.15
CA ARG A 742 -10.57 11.60 5.41
C ARG A 742 -11.66 12.47 6.02
N THR A 743 -12.66 11.84 6.60
CA THR A 743 -13.78 12.51 7.26
C THR A 743 -13.81 12.07 8.72
N GLU A 744 -13.95 13.01 9.65
CA GLU A 744 -14.09 12.66 11.06
C GLU A 744 -15.56 12.34 11.36
N ILE A 745 -15.82 11.14 11.89
CA ILE A 745 -17.14 10.71 12.34
C ILE A 745 -17.09 10.46 13.84
N GLN A 746 -17.85 11.26 14.60
CA GLN A 746 -17.85 11.21 16.05
C GLN A 746 -18.50 9.93 16.59
N ALA A 747 -18.05 9.47 17.75
CA ALA A 747 -18.69 8.36 18.45
C ALA A 747 -20.10 8.76 18.94
N PRO A 748 -21.07 7.82 18.94
CA PRO A 748 -22.42 8.10 19.41
C PRO A 748 -22.44 8.47 20.90
N LEU A 749 -23.23 9.49 21.25
CA LEU A 749 -23.47 9.91 22.63
C LEU A 749 -24.54 9.06 23.35
N SER A 750 -25.30 8.24 22.62
CA SER A 750 -26.40 7.40 23.13
C SER A 750 -26.42 6.02 22.47
N ASN A 751 -26.86 5.01 23.23
CA ASN A 751 -26.93 3.60 22.80
C ASN A 751 -28.30 3.20 22.21
N THR A 752 -29.23 4.13 22.01
CA THR A 752 -30.58 3.82 21.47
C THR A 752 -30.83 4.59 20.19
N LEU A 753 -30.67 3.90 19.05
CA LEU A 753 -30.85 4.47 17.71
C LEU A 753 -32.24 4.22 17.15
N PHE A 754 -32.88 3.10 17.51
CA PHE A 754 -34.14 2.67 16.92
C PHE A 754 -35.30 2.77 17.91
N ARG A 755 -36.50 2.91 17.36
CA ARG A 755 -37.74 3.04 18.12
C ARG A 755 -38.42 1.69 18.25
N VAL A 756 -38.88 1.38 19.46
CA VAL A 756 -39.60 0.14 19.79
C VAL A 756 -40.99 0.09 19.12
N ASP A 757 -41.57 1.24 18.78
CA ASP A 757 -42.89 1.39 18.17
C ASP A 757 -42.85 1.47 16.63
N SER A 758 -41.75 1.05 16.00
CA SER A 758 -41.49 1.27 14.58
C SER A 758 -41.03 0.00 13.85
N THR A 759 -41.22 -0.02 12.53
CA THR A 759 -40.82 -1.12 11.65
C THR A 759 -39.62 -0.74 10.79
N TYR A 760 -38.69 -1.69 10.61
CA TYR A 760 -37.50 -1.53 9.77
C TYR A 760 -37.39 -2.68 8.77
N LEU A 761 -37.14 -2.36 7.50
CA LEU A 761 -37.01 -3.31 6.40
C LEU A 761 -35.53 -3.50 6.03
N ILE A 762 -35.06 -4.76 6.01
CA ILE A 762 -33.71 -5.12 5.58
C ILE A 762 -33.82 -6.02 4.35
N THR A 763 -33.44 -5.49 3.18
CA THR A 763 -33.36 -6.30 1.95
C THR A 763 -32.03 -7.02 1.86
N GLY A 764 -32.02 -8.26 1.37
CA GLY A 764 -30.86 -9.13 1.59
C GLY A 764 -30.73 -9.53 3.07
N GLY A 765 -31.81 -9.42 3.85
CA GLY A 765 -31.84 -9.60 5.30
C GLY A 765 -31.53 -11.02 5.77
N LEU A 766 -31.50 -11.99 4.86
CA LEU A 766 -31.12 -13.38 5.14
C LEU A 766 -29.67 -13.71 4.74
N GLY A 767 -28.95 -12.75 4.13
CA GLY A 767 -27.51 -12.87 3.87
C GLY A 767 -26.69 -12.53 5.11
N GLY A 768 -25.40 -12.89 5.12
CA GLY A 768 -24.53 -12.68 6.27
C GLY A 768 -24.53 -11.23 6.79
N LEU A 769 -24.37 -10.24 5.90
CA LEU A 769 -24.44 -8.81 6.26
C LEU A 769 -25.81 -8.40 6.81
N GLY A 770 -26.88 -8.80 6.12
CA GLY A 770 -28.24 -8.45 6.51
C GLY A 770 -28.63 -9.01 7.88
N LEU A 771 -28.19 -10.24 8.19
CA LEU A 771 -28.41 -10.87 9.49
C LEU A 771 -27.61 -10.19 10.61
N THR A 772 -26.33 -9.88 10.37
CA THR A 772 -25.51 -9.14 11.33
C THR A 772 -26.11 -7.77 11.65
N VAL A 773 -26.60 -7.05 10.64
CA VAL A 773 -27.30 -5.78 10.84
C VAL A 773 -28.61 -6.00 11.61
N ALA A 774 -29.38 -7.05 11.31
CA ALA A 774 -30.61 -7.36 12.02
C ALA A 774 -30.39 -7.67 13.51
N GLU A 775 -29.38 -8.47 13.85
CA GLU A 775 -28.99 -8.74 15.24
C GLU A 775 -28.61 -7.44 15.96
N TRP A 776 -27.74 -6.64 15.36
CA TRP A 776 -27.33 -5.36 15.93
C TRP A 776 -28.50 -4.38 16.10
N MET A 777 -29.39 -4.26 15.11
CA MET A 777 -30.56 -3.38 15.21
C MET A 777 -31.48 -3.78 16.36
N ALA A 778 -31.65 -5.08 16.61
CA ALA A 778 -32.41 -5.56 17.76
C ALA A 778 -31.75 -5.16 19.09
N ASP A 779 -30.43 -5.31 19.20
CA ASP A 779 -29.66 -4.86 20.38
C ASP A 779 -29.74 -3.34 20.59
N GLN A 780 -29.92 -2.57 19.52
CA GLN A 780 -30.10 -1.11 19.55
C GLN A 780 -31.56 -0.66 19.75
N GLY A 781 -32.48 -1.59 20.07
CA GLY A 781 -33.85 -1.28 20.47
C GLY A 781 -34.88 -1.26 19.32
N ALA A 782 -34.59 -1.87 18.17
CA ALA A 782 -35.55 -1.92 17.08
C ALA A 782 -36.82 -2.70 17.48
N GLY A 783 -38.00 -2.11 17.20
CA GLY A 783 -39.29 -2.72 17.52
C GLY A 783 -39.64 -3.92 16.66
N THR A 784 -39.78 -3.70 15.34
CA THR A 784 -40.11 -4.75 14.35
C THR A 784 -39.11 -4.75 13.20
N LEU A 785 -38.55 -5.92 12.88
CA LEU A 785 -37.65 -6.14 11.76
C LEU A 785 -38.31 -7.01 10.68
N ILE A 786 -38.27 -6.54 9.43
CA ILE A 786 -38.66 -7.30 8.24
C ILE A 786 -37.41 -7.73 7.49
N LEU A 787 -37.14 -9.03 7.46
CA LEU A 787 -36.03 -9.60 6.69
C LEU A 787 -36.55 -10.06 5.33
N LEU A 788 -36.16 -9.34 4.28
CA LEU A 788 -36.59 -9.61 2.91
C LEU A 788 -35.49 -10.31 2.12
N GLY A 789 -35.83 -11.41 1.44
CA GLY A 789 -34.91 -12.12 0.55
C GLY A 789 -35.63 -13.04 -0.43
N ARG A 790 -34.92 -13.47 -1.49
CA ARG A 790 -35.49 -14.36 -2.53
C ARG A 790 -35.64 -15.80 -2.08
N THR A 791 -34.85 -16.23 -1.10
CA THR A 791 -34.79 -17.60 -0.60
C THR A 791 -35.35 -17.68 0.81
N ALA A 792 -35.98 -18.80 1.17
CA ALA A 792 -36.37 -19.07 2.55
C ALA A 792 -35.13 -19.19 3.47
N PRO A 793 -35.26 -18.90 4.78
CA PRO A 793 -34.17 -19.02 5.74
C PRO A 793 -33.79 -20.49 5.94
N ASN A 794 -32.50 -20.81 5.84
CA ASN A 794 -31.96 -22.12 6.16
C ASN A 794 -31.92 -22.35 7.68
N GLU A 795 -31.55 -23.56 8.13
CA GLU A 795 -31.54 -23.92 9.56
C GLU A 795 -30.66 -22.98 10.41
N GLN A 796 -29.47 -22.62 9.94
CA GLN A 796 -28.56 -21.72 10.66
C GLN A 796 -29.15 -20.31 10.77
N THR A 797 -29.72 -19.79 9.68
CA THR A 797 -30.41 -18.49 9.66
C THR A 797 -31.62 -18.48 10.58
N GLN A 798 -32.38 -19.58 10.66
CA GLN A 798 -33.52 -19.67 11.58
C GLN A 798 -33.11 -19.60 13.05
N VAL A 799 -31.99 -20.23 13.43
CA VAL A 799 -31.44 -20.14 14.80
C VAL A 799 -31.14 -18.69 15.17
N ILE A 800 -30.52 -17.94 14.25
CA ILE A 800 -30.22 -16.51 14.45
C ILE A 800 -31.51 -15.69 14.59
N ILE A 801 -32.48 -15.88 13.71
CA ILE A 801 -33.76 -15.17 13.77
C ILE A 801 -34.49 -15.42 15.09
N GLU A 802 -34.46 -16.65 15.59
CA GLU A 802 -35.12 -16.99 16.85
C GLU A 802 -34.40 -16.38 18.06
N LYS A 803 -33.06 -16.29 18.01
CA LYS A 803 -32.27 -15.55 19.01
C LYS A 803 -32.67 -14.06 19.04
N ILE A 804 -32.87 -13.43 17.88
CA ILE A 804 -33.35 -12.03 17.81
C ILE A 804 -34.76 -11.89 18.39
N ARG A 805 -35.66 -12.86 18.16
CA ARG A 805 -37.00 -12.82 18.76
C ARG A 805 -36.97 -12.93 20.28
N GLN A 806 -36.04 -13.72 20.81
CA GLN A 806 -35.87 -13.89 22.26
C GLN A 806 -35.38 -12.62 22.96
N SER A 807 -34.70 -11.70 22.25
CA SER A 807 -34.31 -10.39 22.81
C SER A 807 -35.48 -9.39 22.89
N GLY A 808 -36.66 -9.74 22.37
CA GLY A 808 -37.88 -8.93 22.45
C GLY A 808 -38.26 -8.19 21.16
N THR A 809 -37.39 -8.20 20.15
CA THR A 809 -37.67 -7.62 18.82
C THR A 809 -38.56 -8.54 17.99
N LYS A 810 -39.62 -8.00 17.37
CA LYS A 810 -40.48 -8.77 16.48
C LYS A 810 -39.79 -8.96 15.13
N VAL A 811 -39.55 -10.21 14.71
CA VAL A 811 -38.94 -10.49 13.40
C VAL A 811 -39.91 -11.22 12.48
N GLN A 812 -40.20 -10.64 11.31
CA GLN A 812 -40.91 -11.30 10.22
C GLN A 812 -39.99 -11.50 9.01
N VAL A 813 -40.02 -12.70 8.44
CA VAL A 813 -39.30 -13.01 7.21
C VAL A 813 -40.30 -12.96 6.06
N GLN A 814 -39.99 -12.23 5.00
CA GLN A 814 -40.79 -12.20 3.78
C GLN A 814 -39.95 -12.63 2.58
N GLN A 815 -40.52 -13.50 1.76
CA GLN A 815 -39.88 -13.98 0.55
C GLN A 815 -40.38 -13.16 -0.65
N ALA A 816 -39.51 -12.35 -1.23
CA ALA A 816 -39.79 -11.56 -2.42
C ALA A 816 -38.49 -11.21 -3.15
N ASP A 817 -38.59 -10.94 -4.44
CA ASP A 817 -37.51 -10.29 -5.18
C ASP A 817 -37.66 -8.76 -5.12
N VAL A 818 -36.61 -8.06 -4.69
CA VAL A 818 -36.59 -6.59 -4.64
C VAL A 818 -36.58 -5.99 -6.05
N ALA A 819 -36.10 -6.75 -7.04
CA ALA A 819 -36.14 -6.38 -8.45
C ALA A 819 -37.54 -6.54 -9.07
N ASP A 820 -38.50 -7.16 -8.38
CA ASP A 820 -39.88 -7.28 -8.84
C ASP A 820 -40.76 -6.24 -8.13
N THR A 821 -41.13 -5.19 -8.86
CA THR A 821 -41.91 -4.06 -8.32
C THR A 821 -43.24 -4.50 -7.71
N ALA A 822 -43.91 -5.50 -8.29
CA ALA A 822 -45.22 -5.95 -7.83
C ALA A 822 -45.10 -6.73 -6.52
N GLN A 823 -44.10 -7.60 -6.40
CA GLN A 823 -43.82 -8.32 -5.14
C GLN A 823 -43.44 -7.34 -4.03
N LEU A 824 -42.54 -6.39 -4.30
CA LEU A 824 -42.12 -5.40 -3.31
C LEU A 824 -43.27 -4.48 -2.88
N ALA A 825 -44.11 -4.03 -3.81
CA ALA A 825 -45.31 -3.25 -3.49
C ALA A 825 -46.27 -4.03 -2.58
N SER A 826 -46.46 -5.34 -2.81
CA SER A 826 -47.27 -6.19 -1.94
C SER A 826 -46.69 -6.31 -0.52
N VAL A 827 -45.37 -6.43 -0.39
CA VAL A 827 -44.66 -6.48 0.90
C VAL A 827 -44.88 -5.17 1.67
N LEU A 828 -44.67 -4.02 1.01
CA LEU A 828 -44.82 -2.70 1.63
C LEU A 828 -46.29 -2.40 2.02
N ALA A 829 -47.25 -2.78 1.17
CA ALA A 829 -48.67 -2.65 1.50
C ALA A 829 -49.05 -3.47 2.74
N SER A 830 -48.52 -4.69 2.88
CA SER A 830 -48.70 -5.53 4.07
C SER A 830 -48.12 -4.88 5.32
N ILE A 831 -46.91 -4.31 5.23
CA ILE A 831 -46.26 -3.59 6.34
C ILE A 831 -47.15 -2.42 6.80
N ARG A 832 -47.58 -1.56 5.87
CA ARG A 832 -48.40 -0.37 6.18
C ARG A 832 -49.77 -0.72 6.81
N THR A 833 -50.31 -1.89 6.48
CA THR A 833 -51.64 -2.32 6.96
C THR A 833 -51.57 -3.01 8.32
N ASN A 834 -50.53 -3.82 8.56
CA ASN A 834 -50.51 -4.79 9.67
C ASN A 834 -49.51 -4.46 10.78
N LEU A 835 -48.58 -3.54 10.55
CA LEU A 835 -47.43 -3.30 11.44
C LEU A 835 -47.33 -1.81 11.84
N PRO A 836 -46.52 -1.49 12.87
CA PRO A 836 -46.21 -0.11 13.18
C PRO A 836 -45.53 0.61 12.00
N PRO A 837 -45.52 1.95 11.96
CA PRO A 837 -45.02 2.73 10.83
C PRO A 837 -43.62 2.30 10.37
N LEU A 838 -43.42 2.20 9.06
CA LEU A 838 -42.11 1.97 8.47
C LEU A 838 -41.24 3.21 8.70
N ARG A 839 -40.15 3.05 9.45
CA ARG A 839 -39.21 4.12 9.81
C ARG A 839 -37.81 3.92 9.26
N GLY A 840 -37.47 2.75 8.72
CA GLY A 840 -36.18 2.63 8.07
C GLY A 840 -36.07 1.49 7.08
N ILE A 841 -35.19 1.71 6.09
CA ILE A 841 -34.87 0.75 5.04
C ILE A 841 -33.36 0.60 4.98
N PHE A 842 -32.89 -0.66 5.00
CA PHE A 842 -31.49 -1.03 4.88
C PHE A 842 -31.34 -1.95 3.67
N HIS A 843 -30.79 -1.40 2.58
CA HIS A 843 -30.64 -2.11 1.33
C HIS A 843 -29.28 -2.81 1.25
N ALA A 844 -29.23 -4.04 1.77
CA ALA A 844 -28.06 -4.93 1.75
C ALA A 844 -28.15 -6.03 0.66
N ALA A 845 -29.12 -5.93 -0.27
CA ALA A 845 -29.23 -6.87 -1.37
C ALA A 845 -28.09 -6.64 -2.38
N GLY A 846 -27.43 -7.73 -2.77
CA GLY A 846 -26.33 -7.65 -3.72
C GLY A 846 -25.79 -9.01 -4.08
N VAL A 847 -25.24 -9.12 -5.28
CA VAL A 847 -24.54 -10.31 -5.79
C VAL A 847 -23.27 -9.86 -6.50
N LEU A 848 -22.26 -10.72 -6.52
CA LEU A 848 -21.04 -10.52 -7.28
C LEU A 848 -21.06 -11.39 -8.54
N ASP A 849 -20.48 -10.86 -9.60
CA ASP A 849 -20.24 -11.56 -10.86
C ASP A 849 -18.98 -10.96 -11.51
N ASP A 850 -17.86 -11.09 -10.80
CA ASP A 850 -16.61 -10.41 -11.14
C ASP A 850 -15.94 -11.08 -12.35
N VAL A 851 -15.70 -10.28 -13.39
CA VAL A 851 -15.09 -10.70 -14.65
C VAL A 851 -14.28 -9.51 -15.19
N LEU A 852 -13.09 -9.74 -15.75
CA LEU A 852 -12.35 -8.67 -16.44
C LEU A 852 -13.17 -8.09 -17.60
N LEU A 853 -13.00 -6.81 -17.89
CA LEU A 853 -13.71 -6.09 -18.95
C LEU A 853 -13.57 -6.80 -20.31
N VAL A 854 -12.38 -7.31 -20.63
CA VAL A 854 -12.14 -8.05 -21.90
C VAL A 854 -13.02 -9.31 -22.06
N ASN A 855 -13.43 -9.92 -20.95
CA ASN A 855 -14.26 -11.14 -20.93
C ASN A 855 -15.70 -10.88 -20.45
N MET A 856 -16.00 -9.66 -20.00
CA MET A 856 -17.30 -9.30 -19.47
C MET A 856 -18.36 -9.32 -20.59
N GLN A 857 -19.59 -9.65 -20.21
CA GLN A 857 -20.73 -9.83 -21.12
C GLN A 857 -21.94 -9.13 -20.49
N PRO A 858 -22.93 -8.70 -21.28
CA PRO A 858 -24.12 -8.01 -20.76
C PRO A 858 -24.85 -8.77 -19.65
N ARG A 859 -24.88 -10.11 -19.70
CA ARG A 859 -25.48 -10.94 -18.64
C ARG A 859 -24.86 -10.75 -17.25
N HIS A 860 -23.55 -10.43 -17.19
CA HIS A 860 -22.85 -10.19 -15.93
C HIS A 860 -23.25 -8.84 -15.33
N PHE A 861 -23.62 -7.85 -16.17
CA PHE A 861 -24.22 -6.60 -15.71
C PHE A 861 -25.61 -6.85 -15.15
N GLN A 862 -26.49 -7.43 -15.96
CA GLN A 862 -27.89 -7.68 -15.60
C GLN A 862 -28.04 -8.31 -14.20
N ARG A 863 -27.26 -9.37 -13.92
CA ARG A 863 -27.32 -10.09 -12.63
C ARG A 863 -27.02 -9.19 -11.42
N VAL A 864 -26.08 -8.25 -11.56
CA VAL A 864 -25.66 -7.34 -10.48
C VAL A 864 -26.59 -6.14 -10.39
N MET A 865 -27.03 -5.61 -11.54
CA MET A 865 -27.93 -4.48 -11.63
C MET A 865 -29.28 -4.79 -11.00
N GLU A 866 -29.91 -5.92 -11.32
CA GLU A 866 -31.26 -6.29 -10.82
C GLU A 866 -31.39 -6.11 -9.30
N ALA A 867 -30.41 -6.62 -8.54
CA ALA A 867 -30.46 -6.56 -7.08
C ALA A 867 -30.18 -5.16 -6.50
N LYS A 868 -29.23 -4.41 -7.10
CA LYS A 868 -28.73 -3.13 -6.54
C LYS A 868 -29.40 -1.91 -7.17
N VAL A 869 -29.54 -1.88 -8.48
CA VAL A 869 -30.09 -0.74 -9.22
C VAL A 869 -31.62 -0.77 -9.22
N GLN A 870 -32.23 -1.78 -9.84
CA GLN A 870 -33.70 -1.91 -9.89
C GLN A 870 -34.27 -2.03 -8.47
N GLY A 871 -33.66 -2.85 -7.61
CA GLY A 871 -34.06 -2.99 -6.23
C GLY A 871 -34.09 -1.68 -5.44
N ALA A 872 -33.01 -0.88 -5.49
CA ALA A 872 -32.96 0.40 -4.80
C ALA A 872 -33.91 1.44 -5.42
N TRP A 873 -34.08 1.43 -6.75
CA TRP A 873 -35.03 2.30 -7.44
C TRP A 873 -36.48 2.00 -7.04
N HIS A 874 -36.86 0.72 -6.94
CA HIS A 874 -38.18 0.32 -6.46
C HIS A 874 -38.42 0.72 -5.01
N LEU A 875 -37.42 0.52 -4.13
CA LEU A 875 -37.52 1.01 -2.75
C LEU A 875 -37.70 2.53 -2.74
N HIS A 876 -36.91 3.27 -3.52
CA HIS A 876 -37.03 4.73 -3.60
C HIS A 876 -38.44 5.18 -3.99
N THR A 877 -38.94 4.70 -5.14
CA THR A 877 -40.24 5.11 -5.72
C THR A 877 -41.42 4.70 -4.84
N LEU A 878 -41.42 3.46 -4.33
CA LEU A 878 -42.54 2.95 -3.56
C LEU A 878 -42.63 3.52 -2.15
N THR A 879 -41.57 4.14 -1.61
CA THR A 879 -41.51 4.62 -0.21
C THR A 879 -41.29 6.12 -0.06
N GLN A 880 -41.50 6.92 -1.10
CA GLN A 880 -41.38 8.39 -1.03
C GLN A 880 -42.34 9.02 0.00
N GLN A 881 -43.50 8.39 0.22
CA GLN A 881 -44.54 8.87 1.15
C GLN A 881 -44.43 8.25 2.55
N ASP A 882 -43.52 7.31 2.77
CA ASP A 882 -43.32 6.73 4.10
C ASP A 882 -42.49 7.67 4.99
N PRO A 883 -42.81 7.78 6.29
CA PRO A 883 -42.15 8.71 7.20
C PRO A 883 -40.82 8.12 7.71
N LEU A 884 -39.91 7.78 6.79
CA LEU A 884 -38.63 7.16 7.10
C LEU A 884 -37.73 8.10 7.93
N ASP A 885 -37.10 7.56 8.96
CA ASP A 885 -35.96 8.15 9.64
C ASP A 885 -34.65 7.76 8.90
N TYR A 886 -34.59 6.54 8.31
CA TYR A 886 -33.39 6.01 7.67
C TYR A 886 -33.65 5.38 6.29
N PHE A 887 -32.78 5.65 5.32
CA PHE A 887 -32.72 4.93 4.04
C PHE A 887 -31.25 4.65 3.70
N VAL A 888 -30.76 3.49 4.12
CA VAL A 888 -29.34 3.14 4.07
C VAL A 888 -29.07 2.22 2.88
N LEU A 889 -28.18 2.64 1.99
CA LEU A 889 -27.74 1.89 0.82
C LEU A 889 -26.35 1.29 1.09
N PHE A 890 -26.25 -0.04 1.05
CA PHE A 890 -24.97 -0.73 1.21
C PHE A 890 -24.25 -0.75 -0.14
N SER A 891 -23.54 0.35 -0.39
CA SER A 891 -22.65 0.52 -1.53
C SER A 891 -21.30 -0.17 -1.28
N SER A 892 -20.29 0.12 -2.09
CA SER A 892 -18.96 -0.48 -1.95
C SER A 892 -17.85 0.50 -2.26
N ALA A 893 -16.69 0.34 -1.62
CA ALA A 893 -15.47 1.04 -1.97
C ALA A 893 -15.09 0.87 -3.46
N ALA A 894 -15.60 -0.15 -4.16
CA ALA A 894 -15.39 -0.34 -5.60
C ALA A 894 -15.95 0.83 -6.46
N SER A 895 -17.03 1.50 -6.07
CA SER A 895 -17.53 2.69 -6.80
C SER A 895 -16.78 3.98 -6.43
N LEU A 896 -15.99 3.96 -5.34
CA LEU A 896 -15.21 5.09 -4.87
C LEU A 896 -13.76 5.04 -5.35
N LEU A 897 -13.11 3.87 -5.24
CA LEU A 897 -11.70 3.67 -5.54
C LEU A 897 -11.45 2.90 -6.84
N GLY A 898 -12.47 2.23 -7.38
CA GLY A 898 -12.32 1.25 -8.46
C GLY A 898 -11.78 -0.09 -7.97
N SER A 899 -12.01 -1.14 -8.74
CA SER A 899 -11.47 -2.47 -8.46
C SER A 899 -11.41 -3.29 -9.76
N PRO A 900 -10.27 -3.92 -10.08
CA PRO A 900 -10.14 -4.70 -11.31
C PRO A 900 -11.08 -5.91 -11.29
N GLY A 901 -11.71 -6.20 -12.42
CA GLY A 901 -12.70 -7.26 -12.60
C GLY A 901 -14.09 -6.92 -12.07
N GLN A 902 -14.31 -5.70 -11.57
CA GLN A 902 -15.57 -5.32 -10.91
C GLN A 902 -16.35 -4.22 -11.64
N GLY A 903 -16.21 -4.11 -12.97
CA GLY A 903 -16.85 -3.04 -13.75
C GLY A 903 -18.37 -2.96 -13.59
N ASN A 904 -19.05 -4.10 -13.58
CA ASN A 904 -20.49 -4.21 -13.30
C ASN A 904 -20.86 -3.83 -11.85
N TYR A 905 -20.08 -4.30 -10.89
CA TYR A 905 -20.32 -4.04 -9.46
C TYR A 905 -20.03 -2.59 -9.09
N ALA A 906 -18.93 -2.01 -9.56
CA ALA A 906 -18.60 -0.60 -9.36
C ALA A 906 -19.66 0.31 -9.99
N ALA A 907 -20.12 0.01 -11.22
CA ALA A 907 -21.22 0.73 -11.86
C ALA A 907 -22.51 0.69 -11.03
N ALA A 908 -22.94 -0.49 -10.59
CA ALA A 908 -24.16 -0.65 -9.80
C ALA A 908 -24.10 0.11 -8.46
N ASN A 909 -22.94 0.14 -7.81
CA ASN A 909 -22.75 0.87 -6.55
C ASN A 909 -22.67 2.39 -6.77
N ALA A 910 -22.12 2.86 -7.90
CA ALA A 910 -22.15 4.28 -8.25
C ALA A 910 -23.59 4.80 -8.44
N PHE A 911 -24.51 3.95 -8.93
CA PHE A 911 -25.94 4.26 -8.95
C PHE A 911 -26.54 4.41 -7.56
N LEU A 912 -26.17 3.55 -6.61
CA LEU A 912 -26.60 3.69 -5.21
C LEU A 912 -26.12 5.01 -4.60
N ASP A 913 -24.87 5.38 -4.88
CA ASP A 913 -24.28 6.63 -4.43
C ASP A 913 -25.05 7.84 -4.97
N ALA A 914 -25.32 7.86 -6.28
CA ALA A 914 -26.10 8.93 -6.93
C ALA A 914 -27.57 8.96 -6.47
N LEU A 915 -28.18 7.80 -6.16
CA LEU A 915 -29.54 7.71 -5.64
C LEU A 915 -29.66 8.34 -4.25
N ALA A 916 -28.62 8.23 -3.41
CA ALA A 916 -28.62 8.88 -2.10
C ALA A 916 -28.67 10.42 -2.23
N PHE A 917 -27.89 10.99 -3.16
CA PHE A 917 -27.95 12.43 -3.45
C PHE A 917 -29.27 12.87 -4.09
N LEU A 918 -29.86 12.05 -4.97
CA LEU A 918 -31.20 12.33 -5.52
C LEU A 918 -32.24 12.45 -4.40
N ARG A 919 -32.25 11.49 -3.45
CA ARG A 919 -33.15 11.49 -2.30
C ARG A 919 -32.93 12.70 -1.38
N GLN A 920 -31.67 13.00 -1.06
CA GLN A 920 -31.34 14.19 -0.28
C GLN A 920 -31.85 15.47 -0.95
N GLY A 921 -31.71 15.60 -2.28
CA GLY A 921 -32.23 16.72 -3.05
C GLY A 921 -33.76 16.84 -3.05
N GLN A 922 -34.48 15.78 -2.68
CA GLN A 922 -35.93 15.73 -2.47
C GLN A 922 -36.32 15.86 -0.99
N GLU A 923 -35.36 16.20 -0.11
CA GLU A 923 -35.55 16.26 1.34
C GLU A 923 -35.95 14.91 1.98
N LEU A 924 -35.65 13.80 1.29
CA LEU A 924 -35.85 12.45 1.80
C LEU A 924 -34.56 11.92 2.43
N PRO A 925 -34.65 11.12 3.52
CA PRO A 925 -33.46 10.53 4.13
C PRO A 925 -32.78 9.60 3.14
N ALA A 926 -31.45 9.65 3.12
CA ALA A 926 -30.59 8.69 2.43
C ALA A 926 -29.15 8.73 2.95
N LEU A 927 -28.53 7.55 3.03
CA LEU A 927 -27.12 7.36 3.37
C LEU A 927 -26.57 6.23 2.48
N SER A 928 -25.60 6.53 1.61
CA SER A 928 -24.83 5.51 0.89
C SER A 928 -23.50 5.25 1.59
N ILE A 929 -23.23 3.99 1.91
CA ILE A 929 -21.98 3.59 2.58
C ILE A 929 -21.13 2.75 1.63
N ASN A 930 -19.99 3.28 1.20
CA ASN A 930 -19.03 2.58 0.36
C ASN A 930 -18.14 1.67 1.22
N TRP A 931 -18.65 0.48 1.55
CA TRP A 931 -17.95 -0.47 2.41
C TRP A 931 -16.70 -1.08 1.76
N GLY A 932 -15.64 -1.19 2.57
CA GLY A 932 -14.53 -2.13 2.37
C GLY A 932 -14.95 -3.59 2.58
N PRO A 933 -14.05 -4.57 2.39
CA PRO A 933 -14.38 -5.98 2.50
C PRO A 933 -14.65 -6.38 3.95
N TRP A 934 -15.78 -7.03 4.21
CA TRP A 934 -16.09 -7.60 5.53
C TRP A 934 -15.41 -8.96 5.70
N SER A 935 -14.72 -9.18 6.81
CA SER A 935 -13.85 -10.35 7.01
C SER A 935 -14.59 -11.61 7.44
N ASP A 936 -15.73 -11.47 8.14
CA ASP A 936 -16.41 -12.59 8.82
C ASP A 936 -17.84 -12.86 8.31
N VAL A 937 -18.41 -11.93 7.52
CA VAL A 937 -19.69 -12.13 6.81
C VAL A 937 -19.69 -11.50 5.40
N GLY A 938 -20.65 -11.89 4.57
CA GLY A 938 -20.97 -11.22 3.31
C GLY A 938 -20.19 -11.71 2.08
N LEU A 939 -20.23 -10.89 1.02
CA LEU A 939 -19.75 -11.24 -0.33
C LEU A 939 -18.22 -11.37 -0.44
N ALA A 940 -17.45 -10.91 0.55
CA ALA A 940 -15.99 -10.98 0.55
C ALA A 940 -15.43 -12.35 0.98
N ILE A 941 -16.25 -13.22 1.58
CA ILE A 941 -15.86 -14.55 2.10
C ILE A 941 -16.00 -15.65 1.06
N SER A 942 -16.75 -15.42 -0.02
CA SER A 942 -17.03 -16.43 -1.06
C SER A 942 -15.81 -16.84 -1.92
N GLY A 943 -14.60 -16.73 -1.38
CA GLY A 943 -13.35 -17.30 -1.87
C GLY A 943 -12.21 -16.97 -0.89
N GLU A 944 -11.68 -17.97 -0.17
CA GLU A 944 -10.64 -17.86 0.88
C GLU A 944 -9.39 -17.01 0.50
N LYS A 945 -9.14 -16.81 -0.80
CA LYS A 945 -8.02 -16.04 -1.35
C LYS A 945 -8.31 -14.54 -1.54
N ARG A 946 -9.59 -14.11 -1.58
CA ARG A 946 -9.99 -12.75 -1.96
C ARG A 946 -9.69 -11.70 -0.91
N GLY A 947 -10.18 -11.89 0.33
CA GLY A 947 -9.90 -10.97 1.44
C GLY A 947 -8.39 -10.84 1.72
N LYS A 948 -7.66 -11.96 1.60
CA LYS A 948 -6.19 -11.96 1.66
C LYS A 948 -5.56 -11.14 0.55
N ARG A 949 -6.03 -11.24 -0.70
CA ARG A 949 -5.52 -10.44 -1.83
C ARG A 949 -5.77 -8.93 -1.63
N LEU A 950 -6.96 -8.52 -1.18
CA LEU A 950 -7.26 -7.10 -0.92
C LEU A 950 -6.42 -6.54 0.23
N ALA A 951 -6.25 -7.28 1.33
CA ALA A 951 -5.38 -6.89 2.43
C ALA A 951 -3.92 -6.73 1.98
N GLN A 952 -3.48 -7.57 1.03
CA GLN A 952 -2.17 -7.48 0.42
C GLN A 952 -1.99 -6.28 -0.50
N MET A 953 -3.09 -5.75 -1.04
CA MET A 953 -3.13 -4.55 -1.86
C MET A 953 -3.28 -3.29 -1.01
N GLY A 954 -3.45 -3.40 0.31
CA GLY A 954 -3.61 -2.26 1.22
C GLY A 954 -5.05 -1.97 1.65
N ILE A 955 -6.03 -2.81 1.31
CA ILE A 955 -7.41 -2.72 1.82
C ILE A 955 -7.64 -3.84 2.84
N GLY A 956 -7.62 -3.49 4.13
CA GLY A 956 -7.87 -4.44 5.22
C GLY A 956 -9.30 -4.97 5.28
N GLY A 957 -9.52 -6.01 6.10
CA GLY A 957 -10.84 -6.56 6.38
C GLY A 957 -11.55 -5.84 7.53
N ILE A 958 -12.87 -5.72 7.44
CA ILE A 958 -13.76 -5.15 8.46
C ILE A 958 -14.47 -6.29 9.18
N SER A 959 -14.26 -6.48 10.48
CA SER A 959 -15.02 -7.47 11.23
C SER A 959 -16.48 -7.08 11.36
N SER A 960 -17.35 -8.07 11.59
CA SER A 960 -18.79 -7.82 11.77
C SER A 960 -19.08 -6.78 12.85
N SER A 961 -18.33 -6.85 13.96
CA SER A 961 -18.44 -5.90 15.08
C SER A 961 -18.03 -4.47 14.71
N GLN A 962 -16.94 -4.31 13.93
CA GLN A 962 -16.47 -2.99 13.48
C GLN A 962 -17.42 -2.38 12.46
N GLY A 963 -17.99 -3.21 11.58
CA GLY A 963 -18.93 -2.75 10.57
C GLY A 963 -20.22 -2.18 11.18
N VAL A 964 -20.81 -2.88 12.17
CA VAL A 964 -22.01 -2.36 12.86
C VAL A 964 -21.70 -1.19 13.79
N GLU A 965 -20.49 -1.13 14.37
CA GLU A 965 -20.03 0.05 15.11
C GLU A 965 -19.95 1.28 14.20
N ALA A 966 -19.34 1.15 13.01
CA ALA A 966 -19.29 2.22 12.02
C ALA A 966 -20.68 2.66 11.57
N LEU A 967 -21.58 1.70 11.33
CA LEU A 967 -22.97 2.00 11.01
C LEU A 967 -23.65 2.80 12.13
N GLY A 968 -23.46 2.40 13.39
CA GLY A 968 -23.99 3.13 14.55
C GLY A 968 -23.49 4.57 14.63
N ARG A 969 -22.19 4.80 14.42
CA ARG A 969 -21.61 6.15 14.37
C ARG A 969 -22.22 6.99 13.25
N LEU A 970 -22.41 6.42 12.06
CA LEU A 970 -22.97 7.14 10.92
C LEU A 970 -24.44 7.52 11.14
N LEU A 971 -25.23 6.63 11.73
CA LEU A 971 -26.65 6.87 12.01
C LEU A 971 -26.90 7.83 13.18
N SER A 972 -25.89 8.07 14.03
CA SER A 972 -25.99 8.97 15.18
C SER A 972 -25.60 10.41 14.91
N GLN A 973 -25.10 10.72 13.71
CA GLN A 973 -24.69 12.09 13.38
C GLN A 973 -25.91 12.99 13.22
N GLU A 974 -25.85 14.21 13.76
CA GLU A 974 -26.88 15.23 13.52
C GLU A 974 -26.87 15.67 12.05
N GLU A 975 -25.67 15.82 11.47
CA GLU A 975 -25.45 16.07 10.04
C GLU A 975 -24.76 14.86 9.42
N ALA A 976 -25.53 13.81 9.13
CA ALA A 976 -24.98 12.61 8.51
C ALA A 976 -24.52 12.89 7.06
N PRO A 977 -23.33 12.39 6.64
CA PRO A 977 -22.91 12.48 5.25
C PRO A 977 -23.87 11.70 4.35
N VAL A 978 -24.15 12.21 3.15
CA VAL A 978 -25.00 11.50 2.17
C VAL A 978 -24.29 10.27 1.61
N GLN A 979 -22.97 10.38 1.42
CA GLN A 979 -22.10 9.31 0.95
C GLN A 979 -20.84 9.28 1.82
N VAL A 980 -20.43 8.07 2.24
CA VAL A 980 -19.20 7.88 3.02
C VAL A 980 -18.54 6.54 2.71
N GLY A 981 -17.23 6.56 2.46
CA GLY A 981 -16.40 5.38 2.40
C GLY A 981 -16.00 4.90 3.78
N VAL A 982 -16.16 3.61 4.04
CA VAL A 982 -15.75 2.98 5.30
C VAL A 982 -14.83 1.82 4.99
N LEU A 983 -13.52 2.04 5.09
CA LEU A 983 -12.52 1.02 4.81
C LEU A 983 -11.19 1.25 5.53
N PRO A 984 -10.54 0.18 6.02
CA PRO A 984 -9.15 0.23 6.47
C PRO A 984 -8.20 0.33 5.26
N LEU A 985 -7.76 1.54 4.91
CA LEU A 985 -6.89 1.79 3.76
C LEU A 985 -5.45 2.11 4.18
N ASN A 986 -4.52 1.20 3.84
CA ASN A 986 -3.08 1.42 3.91
C ASN A 986 -2.57 1.98 2.57
N LEU A 987 -2.49 3.30 2.48
CA LEU A 987 -2.10 4.01 1.25
C LEU A 987 -0.69 3.69 0.75
N ARG A 988 0.24 3.36 1.66
CA ARG A 988 1.60 2.99 1.29
C ARG A 988 1.61 1.67 0.51
N GLN A 989 0.91 0.67 1.03
CA GLN A 989 0.78 -0.63 0.38
C GLN A 989 -0.05 -0.55 -0.91
N TRP A 990 -1.06 0.32 -0.92
CA TRP A 990 -1.85 0.63 -2.11
C TRP A 990 -0.99 1.21 -3.24
N ARG A 991 -0.14 2.21 -2.94
CA ARG A 991 0.79 2.81 -3.91
C ARG A 991 1.77 1.79 -4.49
N GLN A 992 2.28 0.87 -3.68
CA GLN A 992 3.17 -0.18 -4.15
C GLN A 992 2.48 -1.17 -5.10
N SER A 993 1.18 -1.39 -4.92
CA SER A 993 0.40 -2.35 -5.70
C SER A 993 -0.16 -1.73 -7.00
N TYR A 994 -0.53 -0.44 -6.96
CA TYR A 994 -1.15 0.29 -8.07
C TYR A 994 -0.53 1.68 -8.28
N PRO A 995 0.76 1.78 -8.65
CA PRO A 995 1.47 3.05 -8.71
C PRO A 995 0.82 4.08 -9.66
N SER A 996 0.38 3.65 -10.85
CA SER A 996 -0.25 4.53 -11.84
C SER A 996 -1.60 5.10 -11.36
N ILE A 997 -2.35 4.35 -10.54
CA ILE A 997 -3.65 4.79 -10.00
C ILE A 997 -3.46 5.64 -8.74
N ALA A 998 -2.59 5.19 -7.84
CA ALA A 998 -2.30 5.90 -6.61
C ALA A 998 -1.51 7.20 -6.84
N GLY A 999 -0.91 7.38 -8.02
CA GLY A 999 -0.32 8.62 -8.50
C GLY A 999 -1.33 9.64 -9.03
N LEU A 1000 -2.62 9.29 -9.18
CA LEU A 1000 -3.64 10.24 -9.61
C LEU A 1000 -3.87 11.32 -8.53
N PRO A 1001 -4.12 12.59 -8.93
CA PRO A 1001 -4.42 13.68 -7.99
C PRO A 1001 -5.60 13.42 -7.06
N PHE A 1002 -6.51 12.52 -7.44
CA PHE A 1002 -7.61 12.05 -6.59
C PHE A 1002 -7.13 11.62 -5.19
N PHE A 1003 -5.94 10.99 -5.09
CA PHE A 1003 -5.37 10.52 -3.84
C PHE A 1003 -4.44 11.54 -3.15
N ALA A 1004 -4.34 12.78 -3.64
CA ALA A 1004 -3.42 13.81 -3.14
C ALA A 1004 -3.66 14.21 -1.66
N ASN A 1005 -4.92 14.26 -1.24
CA ASN A 1005 -5.30 14.75 0.09
C ASN A 1005 -5.51 13.63 1.12
N ALA A 1006 -5.46 12.37 0.70
CA ALA A 1006 -5.44 11.22 1.61
C ALA A 1006 -4.03 10.95 2.16
N GLN A 1007 -3.01 11.72 1.74
CA GLN A 1007 -1.60 11.42 1.94
C GLN A 1007 -1.09 11.77 3.35
N GLU A 1008 -0.29 10.86 3.91
CA GLU A 1008 0.82 11.22 4.80
C GLU A 1008 2.03 11.54 3.90
N ASP A 1009 2.42 12.81 3.85
CA ASP A 1009 3.52 13.40 3.07
C ASP A 1009 4.88 13.05 3.77
N LYS A 1010 6.07 12.83 3.17
CA LYS A 1010 6.72 13.15 1.89
C LYS A 1010 7.80 12.11 1.56
N THR A 1011 7.93 11.74 0.29
CA THR A 1011 9.22 11.76 -0.44
C THR A 1011 8.96 11.44 -1.91
N ALA A 1012 8.88 12.50 -2.71
CA ALA A 1012 9.20 12.47 -4.12
C ALA A 1012 10.74 12.45 -4.25
N GLU A 1013 11.35 11.30 -3.96
CA GLU A 1013 12.80 11.07 -4.16
C GLU A 1013 13.12 9.71 -4.78
N GLN A 1014 12.10 8.88 -5.05
CA GLN A 1014 12.29 7.54 -5.66
C GLN A 1014 12.04 7.49 -7.18
N ALA A 1015 11.77 8.62 -7.82
CA ALA A 1015 11.67 8.70 -9.29
C ALA A 1015 13.04 8.78 -9.99
N GLN A 1016 14.16 8.84 -9.26
CA GLN A 1016 15.50 9.07 -9.82
C GLN A 1016 16.50 7.91 -9.61
N GLN A 1017 16.02 6.70 -9.26
CA GLN A 1017 16.86 5.49 -9.12
C GLN A 1017 16.30 4.29 -9.89
N ALA A 1018 15.87 4.51 -11.12
CA ALA A 1018 15.89 3.46 -12.13
C ALA A 1018 16.98 3.84 -13.13
N ILE A 1019 18.11 3.15 -13.09
CA ILE A 1019 18.87 2.95 -14.34
C ILE A 1019 17.85 2.32 -15.29
N SER A 1020 17.56 2.98 -16.41
CA SER A 1020 16.47 2.54 -17.26
C SER A 1020 16.79 1.12 -17.72
N MET A 1021 15.83 0.19 -17.60
CA MET A 1021 16.00 -1.16 -18.17
C MET A 1021 16.37 -1.07 -19.66
N HIS A 1022 15.97 0.01 -20.35
CA HIS A 1022 16.37 0.32 -21.72
C HIS A 1022 17.89 0.53 -21.86
N GLU A 1023 18.54 1.23 -20.92
CA GLU A 1023 20.00 1.44 -20.92
C GLU A 1023 20.74 0.11 -20.72
N GLN A 1024 20.25 -0.74 -19.80
CA GLN A 1024 20.85 -2.06 -19.55
C GLN A 1024 20.62 -3.04 -20.70
N LEU A 1025 19.51 -2.92 -21.43
CA LEU A 1025 19.25 -3.71 -22.64
C LEU A 1025 20.07 -3.19 -23.82
N ALA A 1026 20.23 -1.88 -23.98
CA ALA A 1026 21.01 -1.27 -25.07
C ALA A 1026 22.50 -1.62 -25.02
N GLU A 1027 23.09 -1.73 -23.82
CA GLU A 1027 24.51 -2.08 -23.62
C GLU A 1027 24.81 -3.60 -23.68
N ALA A 1028 23.78 -4.45 -23.68
CA ALA A 1028 23.93 -5.90 -23.60
C ALA A 1028 23.96 -6.57 -24.98
N ASP A 1029 24.76 -7.63 -25.14
CA ASP A 1029 24.73 -8.48 -26.34
C ASP A 1029 23.36 -9.20 -26.49
N PRO A 1030 22.95 -9.64 -27.71
CA PRO A 1030 21.61 -10.20 -27.94
C PRO A 1030 21.24 -11.39 -27.04
N THR A 1031 22.21 -12.23 -26.71
CA THR A 1031 22.06 -13.37 -25.78
C THR A 1031 21.90 -12.94 -24.33
N ARG A 1032 22.57 -11.86 -23.94
CA ARG A 1032 22.51 -11.26 -22.61
C ARG A 1032 21.22 -10.46 -22.42
N GLN A 1033 20.72 -9.77 -23.44
CA GLN A 1033 19.44 -9.06 -23.43
C GLN A 1033 18.26 -9.99 -23.11
N GLN A 1034 18.18 -11.14 -23.79
CA GLN A 1034 17.15 -12.14 -23.54
C GLN A 1034 17.21 -12.66 -22.09
N THR A 1035 18.42 -12.94 -21.58
CA THR A 1035 18.60 -13.44 -20.21
C THR A 1035 18.20 -12.40 -19.16
N LEU A 1036 18.57 -11.13 -19.36
CA LEU A 1036 18.20 -10.02 -18.47
C LEU A 1036 16.69 -9.85 -18.40
N LEU A 1037 16.02 -9.89 -19.55
CA LEU A 1037 14.56 -9.73 -19.64
C LEU A 1037 13.82 -10.93 -19.04
N GLU A 1038 14.31 -12.16 -19.24
CA GLU A 1038 13.77 -13.35 -18.57
C GLU A 1038 13.90 -13.27 -17.05
N ASP A 1039 15.06 -12.86 -16.53
CA ASP A 1039 15.27 -12.74 -15.09
C ASP A 1039 14.45 -11.59 -14.48
N PHE A 1040 14.29 -10.48 -15.20
CA PHE A 1040 13.36 -9.41 -14.85
C PHE A 1040 11.91 -9.91 -14.79
N LEU A 1041 11.44 -10.61 -15.82
CA LEU A 1041 10.09 -11.19 -15.84
C LEU A 1041 9.89 -12.15 -14.67
N ARG A 1042 10.88 -12.99 -14.34
CA ARG A 1042 10.82 -13.88 -13.17
C ARG A 1042 10.72 -13.10 -11.87
N GLN A 1043 11.41 -11.98 -11.72
CA GLN A 1043 11.27 -11.10 -10.55
C GLN A 1043 9.87 -10.49 -10.45
N GLN A 1044 9.33 -9.98 -11.55
CA GLN A 1044 7.98 -9.40 -11.56
C GLN A 1044 6.91 -10.46 -11.25
N ILE A 1045 7.01 -11.65 -11.88
CA ILE A 1045 6.10 -12.76 -11.64
C ILE A 1045 6.23 -13.29 -10.20
N ALA A 1046 7.46 -13.36 -9.67
CA ALA A 1046 7.72 -13.77 -8.29
C ALA A 1046 7.06 -12.85 -7.27
N GLN A 1047 7.12 -11.53 -7.49
CA GLN A 1047 6.47 -10.56 -6.62
C GLN A 1047 4.95 -10.73 -6.65
N VAL A 1048 4.38 -10.94 -7.84
CA VAL A 1048 2.94 -11.10 -8.05
C VAL A 1048 2.43 -12.44 -7.47
N LEU A 1049 3.16 -13.54 -7.66
CA LEU A 1049 2.80 -14.87 -7.17
C LEU A 1049 3.31 -15.18 -5.75
N ARG A 1050 4.11 -14.29 -5.15
CA ARG A 1050 4.80 -14.48 -3.86
C ARG A 1050 5.66 -15.74 -3.82
N MET A 1051 6.38 -15.97 -4.90
CA MET A 1051 7.33 -17.07 -5.01
C MET A 1051 8.75 -16.50 -5.02
N VAL A 1052 9.74 -17.34 -4.70
CA VAL A 1052 11.13 -16.96 -4.94
C VAL A 1052 11.39 -16.99 -6.45
N PRO A 1053 12.04 -15.97 -7.07
CA PRO A 1053 12.29 -15.95 -8.51
C PRO A 1053 12.92 -17.23 -9.05
N SER A 1054 13.81 -17.85 -8.27
CA SER A 1054 14.47 -19.12 -8.60
C SER A 1054 13.51 -20.32 -8.74
N LYS A 1055 12.30 -20.26 -8.14
CA LYS A 1055 11.27 -21.32 -8.25
C LYS A 1055 10.39 -21.18 -9.49
N ILE A 1056 10.47 -20.07 -10.21
CA ILE A 1056 9.73 -19.88 -11.47
C ILE A 1056 10.58 -20.45 -12.58
N ASP A 1057 10.12 -21.54 -13.18
CA ASP A 1057 10.76 -22.14 -14.34
C ASP A 1057 10.44 -21.36 -15.63
N ARG A 1058 11.39 -21.30 -16.56
CA ARG A 1058 11.34 -20.46 -17.77
C ARG A 1058 10.36 -20.99 -18.81
N HIS A 1059 10.12 -22.30 -18.82
CA HIS A 1059 9.29 -22.99 -19.81
C HIS A 1059 7.91 -23.39 -19.26
N THR A 1060 7.71 -23.32 -17.95
CA THR A 1060 6.44 -23.65 -17.32
C THR A 1060 5.38 -22.61 -17.67
N SER A 1061 4.20 -23.10 -18.08
CA SER A 1061 3.08 -22.23 -18.41
C SER A 1061 2.61 -21.43 -17.19
N PHE A 1062 2.33 -20.15 -17.39
CA PHE A 1062 1.76 -19.25 -16.39
C PHE A 1062 0.47 -19.80 -15.76
N ARG A 1063 -0.33 -20.58 -16.49
CA ARG A 1063 -1.53 -21.24 -15.93
C ARG A 1063 -1.20 -22.24 -14.82
N ILE A 1064 -0.13 -23.00 -14.99
CA ILE A 1064 0.31 -24.02 -14.03
C ILE A 1064 0.93 -23.34 -12.79
N LEU A 1065 1.58 -22.19 -13.00
CA LEU A 1065 2.13 -21.35 -11.93
C LEU A 1065 1.05 -20.61 -11.12
N GLY A 1066 -0.23 -20.72 -11.51
CA GLY A 1066 -1.33 -20.09 -10.78
C GLY A 1066 -1.55 -18.62 -11.13
N LEU A 1067 -1.02 -18.13 -12.28
CA LEU A 1067 -1.50 -16.86 -12.83
C LEU A 1067 -2.95 -17.05 -13.29
N GLU A 1068 -3.87 -16.50 -12.53
CA GLU A 1068 -5.27 -16.31 -12.91
C GLU A 1068 -5.43 -14.97 -13.67
N SER A 1069 -6.57 -14.75 -14.33
CA SER A 1069 -6.79 -13.55 -15.16
C SER A 1069 -6.55 -12.22 -14.43
N LEU A 1070 -6.90 -12.09 -13.14
CA LEU A 1070 -6.65 -10.87 -12.37
C LEU A 1070 -5.17 -10.63 -12.07
N VAL A 1071 -4.43 -11.72 -11.84
CA VAL A 1071 -2.98 -11.72 -11.57
C VAL A 1071 -2.20 -11.35 -12.83
N ALA A 1072 -2.70 -11.74 -13.99
CA ALA A 1072 -2.14 -11.36 -15.30
C ALA A 1072 -2.27 -9.84 -15.58
N VAL A 1073 -3.37 -9.20 -15.14
CA VAL A 1073 -3.55 -7.75 -15.27
C VAL A 1073 -2.56 -7.00 -14.39
N GLU A 1074 -2.35 -7.45 -13.14
CA GLU A 1074 -1.35 -6.87 -12.24
C GLU A 1074 0.06 -7.00 -12.82
N LEU A 1075 0.41 -8.19 -13.30
CA LEU A 1075 1.69 -8.43 -13.95
C LEU A 1075 1.86 -7.50 -15.17
N ARG A 1076 0.88 -7.43 -16.06
CA ARG A 1076 0.93 -6.55 -17.24
C ARG A 1076 1.14 -5.09 -16.83
N ASN A 1077 0.36 -4.56 -15.88
CA ASN A 1077 0.51 -3.17 -15.41
C ASN A 1077 1.93 -2.88 -14.90
N ARG A 1078 2.52 -3.83 -14.17
CA ARG A 1078 3.91 -3.72 -13.71
C ARG A 1078 4.88 -3.71 -14.89
N LEU A 1079 4.67 -4.56 -15.89
CA LEU A 1079 5.52 -4.61 -17.08
C LEU A 1079 5.44 -3.31 -17.89
N GLU A 1080 4.24 -2.80 -18.17
CA GLU A 1080 4.06 -1.53 -18.88
C GLU A 1080 4.75 -0.37 -18.14
N ASN A 1081 4.60 -0.30 -16.81
CA ASN A 1081 5.19 0.78 -16.01
C ASN A 1081 6.72 0.71 -15.92
N ASN A 1082 7.31 -0.48 -15.85
CA ASN A 1082 8.77 -0.63 -15.74
C ASN A 1082 9.49 -0.62 -17.10
N LEU A 1083 8.78 -0.97 -18.17
CA LEU A 1083 9.36 -1.08 -19.52
C LEU A 1083 8.93 0.05 -20.46
N GLY A 1084 7.95 0.87 -20.10
CA GLY A 1084 7.47 1.99 -20.93
C GLY A 1084 6.67 1.58 -22.18
N VAL A 1085 6.34 0.29 -22.33
CA VAL A 1085 5.66 -0.26 -23.51
C VAL A 1085 4.17 -0.47 -23.26
N ALA A 1086 3.32 -0.28 -24.27
CA ALA A 1086 1.90 -0.64 -24.20
C ALA A 1086 1.69 -2.14 -24.48
N LEU A 1087 1.03 -2.89 -23.61
CA LEU A 1087 0.85 -4.34 -23.72
C LEU A 1087 -0.64 -4.73 -23.69
N PRO A 1088 -1.11 -5.61 -24.61
CA PRO A 1088 -2.47 -6.13 -24.54
C PRO A 1088 -2.71 -6.94 -23.24
N VAL A 1089 -3.93 -6.88 -22.67
CA VAL A 1089 -4.31 -7.70 -21.48
C VAL A 1089 -4.13 -9.21 -21.75
N THR A 1090 -4.23 -9.63 -23.01
CA THR A 1090 -4.09 -11.03 -23.41
C THR A 1090 -2.64 -11.51 -23.51
N ILE A 1091 -1.65 -10.63 -23.32
CA ILE A 1091 -0.24 -10.94 -23.59
C ILE A 1091 0.27 -12.17 -22.81
N VAL A 1092 -0.15 -12.32 -21.55
CA VAL A 1092 0.20 -13.45 -20.67
C VAL A 1092 -0.39 -14.78 -21.19
N TRP A 1093 -1.41 -14.73 -22.05
CA TRP A 1093 -2.01 -15.91 -22.67
C TRP A 1093 -1.47 -16.19 -24.06
N THR A 1094 -1.18 -15.12 -24.82
CA THR A 1094 -0.55 -15.23 -26.13
C THR A 1094 0.88 -15.75 -26.01
N TYR A 1095 1.59 -15.33 -24.97
CA TYR A 1095 2.96 -15.73 -24.65
C TYR A 1095 2.98 -16.37 -23.25
N PRO A 1096 2.65 -17.67 -23.14
CA PRO A 1096 2.27 -18.29 -21.87
C PRO A 1096 3.45 -18.70 -20.99
N THR A 1097 4.69 -18.34 -21.32
CA THR A 1097 5.91 -18.69 -20.57
C THR A 1097 6.84 -17.48 -20.46
N VAL A 1098 7.75 -17.50 -19.48
CA VAL A 1098 8.75 -16.42 -19.30
C VAL A 1098 9.57 -16.22 -20.58
N GLN A 1099 10.01 -17.30 -21.19
CA GLN A 1099 10.81 -17.27 -22.42
C GLN A 1099 10.05 -16.60 -23.57
N THR A 1100 8.84 -17.08 -23.87
CA THR A 1100 8.06 -16.56 -25.02
C THR A 1100 7.64 -15.11 -24.82
N LEU A 1101 7.40 -14.70 -23.57
CA LEU A 1101 7.09 -13.31 -23.24
C LEU A 1101 8.33 -12.40 -23.34
N ALA A 1102 9.51 -12.89 -22.94
CA ALA A 1102 10.77 -12.16 -23.11
C ALA A 1102 11.10 -11.95 -24.60
N GLU A 1103 10.96 -12.99 -25.42
CA GLU A 1103 11.18 -12.90 -26.88
C GLU A 1103 10.28 -11.85 -27.53
N TYR A 1104 8.99 -11.82 -27.16
CA TYR A 1104 8.05 -10.81 -27.65
C TYR A 1104 8.44 -9.39 -27.21
N LEU A 1105 8.74 -9.21 -25.92
CA LEU A 1105 9.11 -7.90 -25.38
C LEU A 1105 10.43 -7.38 -25.97
N LEU A 1106 11.39 -8.26 -26.24
CA LEU A 1106 12.65 -7.91 -26.89
C LEU A 1106 12.42 -7.34 -28.29
N ILE A 1107 11.60 -8.01 -29.11
CA ILE A 1107 11.22 -7.55 -30.46
C ILE A 1107 10.52 -6.18 -30.36
N LYS A 1108 9.63 -6.02 -29.39
CA LYS A 1108 8.86 -4.79 -29.22
C LYS A 1108 9.73 -3.59 -28.82
N LEU A 1109 10.61 -3.79 -27.83
CA LEU A 1109 11.53 -2.77 -27.36
C LEU A 1109 12.55 -2.37 -28.43
N THR A 1110 13.08 -3.35 -29.19
CA THR A 1110 14.02 -3.05 -30.29
C THR A 1110 13.35 -2.36 -31.48
N SER A 1111 12.08 -2.65 -31.77
CA SER A 1111 11.33 -1.94 -32.83
C SER A 1111 11.02 -0.49 -32.49
N GLU A 1112 10.85 -0.14 -31.21
CA GLU A 1112 10.62 1.24 -30.77
C GLU A 1112 11.92 2.06 -30.74
N LEU A 1113 13.06 1.45 -30.37
CA LEU A 1113 14.38 2.10 -30.31
C LEU A 1113 14.94 2.47 -31.71
N VAL A 1114 14.82 1.59 -32.69
CA VAL A 1114 15.34 1.82 -34.05
C VAL A 1114 14.59 2.95 -34.77
N GLU A 1115 13.30 3.16 -34.46
CA GLU A 1115 12.49 4.22 -35.06
C GLU A 1115 12.64 5.59 -34.35
N GLU A 1116 12.91 5.62 -33.04
CA GLU A 1116 13.19 6.88 -32.33
C GLU A 1116 14.52 7.52 -32.79
N GLU A 1117 15.57 6.71 -33.02
CA GLU A 1117 16.84 7.18 -33.58
C GLU A 1117 16.67 7.73 -35.01
N THR A 1118 15.88 7.07 -35.86
CA THR A 1118 15.64 7.57 -37.23
C THR A 1118 14.79 8.84 -37.25
N THR A 1119 13.85 8.99 -36.32
CA THR A 1119 12.99 10.18 -36.25
C THR A 1119 13.76 11.37 -35.69
N ALA A 1120 14.63 11.16 -34.69
CA ALA A 1120 15.51 12.18 -34.16
C ALA A 1120 16.54 12.67 -35.20
N GLU A 1121 17.14 11.76 -35.98
CA GLU A 1121 18.04 12.14 -37.08
C GLU A 1121 17.33 12.93 -38.19
N ILE A 1122 16.06 12.61 -38.48
CA ILE A 1122 15.25 13.35 -39.46
C ILE A 1122 14.84 14.73 -38.93
N GLU A 1123 14.46 14.84 -37.65
CA GLU A 1123 14.12 16.14 -37.03
C GLU A 1123 15.35 17.03 -36.85
N GLU A 1124 16.52 16.45 -36.54
CA GLU A 1124 17.79 17.19 -36.45
C GLU A 1124 18.29 17.63 -37.83
N ALA A 1125 18.11 16.81 -38.87
CA ALA A 1125 18.34 17.20 -40.26
C ALA A 1125 17.37 18.29 -40.74
N GLN A 1126 16.09 18.26 -40.34
CA GLN A 1126 15.10 19.29 -40.66
C GLN A 1126 15.33 20.60 -39.90
N ALA A 1127 15.78 20.54 -38.63
CA ALA A 1127 16.15 21.70 -37.85
C ALA A 1127 17.41 22.39 -38.41
N GLN A 1128 18.43 21.61 -38.82
CA GLN A 1128 19.62 22.13 -39.49
C GLN A 1128 19.31 22.70 -40.89
N HIS A 1129 18.32 22.16 -41.60
CA HIS A 1129 17.85 22.71 -42.87
C HIS A 1129 17.10 24.03 -42.66
N SER A 1130 16.27 24.14 -41.62
CA SER A 1130 15.52 25.35 -41.28
C SER A 1130 16.42 26.48 -40.73
N ASP A 1131 17.47 26.14 -39.97
CA ASP A 1131 18.47 27.12 -39.49
C ASP A 1131 19.39 27.61 -40.63
N ASN A 1132 19.74 26.74 -41.59
CA ASN A 1132 20.44 27.16 -42.81
C ASN A 1132 19.57 28.03 -43.73
N GLN A 1133 18.25 27.78 -43.78
CA GLN A 1133 17.31 28.59 -44.56
C GLN A 1133 17.12 29.98 -43.92
N GLN A 1134 17.07 30.10 -42.60
CA GLN A 1134 17.03 31.38 -41.89
C GLN A 1134 18.35 32.16 -41.96
N LEU A 1135 19.52 31.49 -41.98
CA LEU A 1135 20.81 32.17 -42.23
C LEU A 1135 20.91 32.69 -43.67
N ARG A 1136 20.43 31.93 -44.67
CA ARG A 1136 20.43 32.36 -46.08
C ARG A 1136 19.43 33.49 -46.36
N GLU A 1137 18.25 33.48 -45.73
CA GLU A 1137 17.27 34.58 -45.85
C GLU A 1137 17.72 35.89 -45.18
N SER A 1138 18.70 35.84 -44.27
CA SER A 1138 19.23 37.04 -43.61
C SER A 1138 20.37 37.75 -44.37
N THR A 1139 20.92 37.16 -45.45
CA THR A 1139 22.12 37.70 -46.12
C THR A 1139 21.93 38.16 -47.57
N ASP A 1140 20.81 37.90 -48.25
CA ASP A 1140 20.70 38.21 -49.70
C ASP A 1140 19.44 38.98 -50.16
N ALA A 1141 18.74 39.66 -49.24
CA ALA A 1141 17.55 40.45 -49.62
C ALA A 1141 17.86 41.82 -50.27
N SER A 1142 19.10 42.12 -50.68
CA SER A 1142 19.43 43.44 -51.24
C SER A 1142 20.11 43.46 -52.61
N ASN A 1143 20.31 42.34 -53.32
CA ASN A 1143 21.02 42.35 -54.62
C ASN A 1143 20.35 41.60 -55.79
N MET A 1144 19.11 41.13 -55.67
CA MET A 1144 18.46 40.34 -56.74
C MET A 1144 17.74 41.14 -57.85
N GLU A 1145 17.91 42.46 -57.98
CA GLU A 1145 17.22 43.22 -59.04
C GLU A 1145 18.00 43.38 -60.36
N HIS A 1146 19.21 42.81 -60.49
CA HIS A 1146 20.08 43.07 -61.67
C HIS A 1146 20.76 41.85 -62.32
N LEU A 1147 20.33 40.61 -62.05
CA LEU A 1147 20.91 39.44 -62.72
C LEU A 1147 20.24 39.19 -64.08
N THR A 1148 21.06 38.88 -65.09
CA THR A 1148 20.60 38.54 -66.44
C THR A 1148 20.15 37.09 -66.53
N ASP A 1149 19.26 36.76 -67.48
CA ASP A 1149 18.71 35.40 -67.66
C ASP A 1149 19.81 34.31 -67.86
N GLU A 1150 20.99 34.72 -68.34
CA GLU A 1150 22.15 33.84 -68.54
C GLU A 1150 22.82 33.49 -67.21
N GLU A 1151 22.88 34.43 -66.25
CA GLU A 1151 23.44 34.23 -64.91
C GLU A 1151 22.49 33.40 -64.02
N ILE A 1152 21.17 33.59 -64.20
CA ILE A 1152 20.15 32.78 -63.51
C ILE A 1152 20.19 31.32 -64.00
N SER A 1153 20.39 31.11 -65.31
CA SER A 1153 20.52 29.76 -65.87
C SER A 1153 21.77 29.05 -65.37
N GLN A 1154 22.85 29.77 -65.11
CA GLN A 1154 24.11 29.20 -64.63
C GLN A 1154 24.04 28.80 -63.14
N LEU A 1155 23.37 29.61 -62.31
CA LEU A 1155 23.07 29.28 -60.92
C LEU A 1155 22.15 28.06 -60.78
N LEU A 1156 21.16 27.92 -61.68
CA LEU A 1156 20.27 26.75 -61.72
C LEU A 1156 20.98 25.47 -62.14
N ILE A 1157 22.03 25.56 -62.97
CA ILE A 1157 22.84 24.40 -63.36
C ILE A 1157 23.74 23.95 -62.20
N GLU A 1158 24.30 24.90 -61.43
CA GLU A 1158 25.09 24.59 -60.23
C GLU A 1158 24.22 23.97 -59.12
N GLU A 1159 23.00 24.48 -58.88
CA GLU A 1159 22.06 23.86 -57.91
C GLU A 1159 21.61 22.46 -58.33
N LEU A 1160 21.42 22.22 -59.63
CA LEU A 1160 21.06 20.90 -60.13
C LEU A 1160 22.21 19.90 -60.02
N GLN A 1161 23.48 20.34 -60.08
CA GLN A 1161 24.64 19.49 -59.86
C GLN A 1161 24.82 19.14 -58.38
N ASP A 1162 24.62 20.08 -57.46
CA ASP A 1162 24.68 19.83 -56.01
C ASP A 1162 23.60 18.83 -55.55
N ILE A 1163 22.38 18.94 -56.10
CA ILE A 1163 21.29 17.98 -55.81
C ILE A 1163 21.63 16.59 -56.37
N GLN A 1164 22.34 16.52 -57.49
CA GLN A 1164 22.72 15.25 -58.11
C GLN A 1164 23.82 14.53 -57.33
N ASP A 1165 24.79 15.26 -56.78
CA ASP A 1165 25.86 14.71 -55.94
C ASP A 1165 25.33 14.29 -54.56
N THR A 1166 24.35 15.00 -54.01
CA THR A 1166 23.71 14.64 -52.71
C THR A 1166 22.78 13.41 -52.81
N LEU A 1167 22.34 13.03 -54.01
CA LEU A 1167 21.53 11.83 -54.25
C LEU A 1167 22.37 10.58 -54.56
N LEU A 1168 23.70 10.73 -54.68
CA LEU A 1168 24.64 9.65 -55.04
C LEU A 1168 25.49 9.15 -53.85
N ASP A 1169 25.56 9.89 -52.75
CA ASP A 1169 26.02 9.43 -51.43
C ASP A 1169 24.85 8.92 -50.57
#